data_AF-A0AA88SQA8-F1
#
_entry.id   AF-A0AA88SQA8-F1
#
_cell.length_a   1.000
_cell.length_b   1.000
_cell.length_c   1.000
_cell.angle_alpha   90.00
_cell.angle_beta   90.00
_cell.angle_gamma   90.00
#
_symmetry.space_group_name_H-M   'P 1'
#
loop_
_entity.id
_entity.type
_entity.pdbx_description
1 polymer ?
#
loop_
_entity_poly.entity_id
_entity_poly.type
_entity_poly.pdbx_seq_one_letter_code
_entity_poly.pdbx_strand_id
1 'polypeptide(L)'
;MCPPAHYCPEGGASPLPCPAGAYTSLTGQSVCSRCPAGYYCPEKTGNFTKFPCPPGFYCPDGTEHATQFPCPRGYYNPESMTQSLDSCLPCPPGHYCEKERLTKVSGKCKAGWFCVSAAWNSQPFDLDNYTNANCLCPATSTGGRCQVGFYCPVGSSEPLPCPPGTFCNISGLALPMGPCSPGYYCRGGATEASPMNGETGNICPPGTYCPEGSEEPELCPAGTFSPALGATSEAGCQACTAGFYCKGPGLRVPTGPCSQGYWCPPGQTVATALPCPPNHFCPQGSRAPEPCPPGTYQDREKQAVCSICKAGYYCDIRLGRANSSLLRPCPKGHYCPAGTSLPNEHPCPVGSFNSRQGTDSPAGCTPCAAGQYCPSVGLSKPAGTTAPIVCPEGSWSNSSGLSWQEDCKPCVGGFYCDSVGLTKPRGRCSAGYYCLEGAVTPTPTDGTTGGPCPESHYCPEGTVQPVPCDPGTYSAVTLATKCDVCVPGCAGSVTAAITALPEMAQLSLDHVRKDITAHMETPLRSLSLRLQHLQENAGRVSSVLEVQIVLILLCKIAVEVRAQKVITVRRALQFLSTAPGEPSVQKTAKPAVTPVPRGSFCASPGRAVTSGLCSAGYYCLSGAWSPTPDDGGMTGDRCPKGHYCPQGSLAPLPCPIGLYSNKTRNSHLSDCLPCPPGFLCVTRGLSFPSISVHLVPTAQAEKTAASQPQYPAHLEICAHLDLIYSYPACQGLTRIYLERQSVLRVQQDFTALAQWIPTLAVHLGLILPCHVQKDTIVHQEHSLV
;
A
#
# COMPACT_ATOMS: atom_id res chain seq x y z
N MET A 1 44.47 10.61 122.37
CA MET A 1 43.88 9.74 121.32
C MET A 1 43.70 10.56 120.06
N CYS A 2 43.98 10.00 118.88
CA CYS A 2 43.78 10.68 117.61
C CYS A 2 42.26 10.82 117.33
N PRO A 3 41.73 12.00 116.98
CA PRO A 3 40.34 12.15 116.56
C PRO A 3 40.09 11.48 115.19
N PRO A 4 38.83 11.27 114.76
CA PRO A 4 38.54 10.82 113.41
C PRO A 4 39.17 11.76 112.36
N ALA A 5 39.38 11.24 111.15
CA ALA A 5 40.15 11.88 110.08
C ALA A 5 41.65 12.09 110.35
N HIS A 6 42.19 11.60 111.47
CA HIS A 6 43.59 11.74 111.84
C HIS A 6 44.17 10.42 112.36
N TYR A 7 45.45 10.20 112.12
CA TYR A 7 46.23 9.08 112.64
C TYR A 7 47.39 9.58 113.49
N CYS A 8 47.91 8.73 114.37
CA CYS A 8 49.14 8.99 115.10
C CYS A 8 50.09 7.79 114.93
N PRO A 9 51.17 7.90 114.14
CA PRO A 9 52.18 6.85 114.07
C PRO A 9 52.86 6.68 115.44
N GLU A 10 53.52 5.54 115.67
CA GLU A 10 54.21 5.28 116.93
C GLU A 10 55.25 6.36 117.23
N GLY A 11 55.20 6.93 118.45
CA GLY A 11 56.03 8.06 118.87
C GLY A 11 55.54 9.46 118.41
N GLY A 12 54.43 9.56 117.68
CA GLY A 12 53.89 10.85 117.20
C GLY A 12 53.32 11.74 118.32
N ALA A 13 53.83 12.97 118.43
CA ALA A 13 53.41 13.94 119.45
C ALA A 13 52.08 14.68 119.14
N SER A 14 51.60 14.64 117.91
CA SER A 14 50.39 15.34 117.46
C SER A 14 49.61 14.51 116.42
N PRO A 15 48.27 14.61 116.34
CA PRO A 15 47.49 13.89 115.33
C PRO A 15 47.76 14.45 113.94
N LEU A 16 48.19 13.60 113.01
CA LEU A 16 48.38 13.96 111.60
C LEU A 16 47.06 13.71 110.85
N PRO A 17 46.60 14.63 109.99
CA PRO A 17 45.43 14.37 109.15
C PRO A 17 45.69 13.19 108.22
N CYS A 18 44.66 12.39 107.93
CA CYS A 18 44.77 11.40 106.86
C CYS A 18 45.07 12.12 105.53
N PRO A 19 46.08 11.65 104.76
CA PRO A 19 46.35 12.17 103.43
C PRO A 19 45.15 11.89 102.51
N ALA A 20 45.08 12.60 101.38
CA ALA A 20 44.11 12.30 100.36
C ALA A 20 44.25 10.83 99.90
N GLY A 21 43.13 10.21 99.51
CA GLY A 21 43.06 8.79 99.17
C GLY A 21 42.95 7.88 100.39
N ALA A 22 42.94 8.43 101.61
CA ALA A 22 42.78 7.67 102.85
C ALA A 22 41.81 8.34 103.85
N TYR A 23 41.26 7.57 104.78
CA TYR A 23 40.31 8.03 105.79
C TYR A 23 40.45 7.25 107.11
N THR A 24 39.87 7.80 108.19
CA THR A 24 39.52 7.02 109.38
C THR A 24 38.27 7.57 110.06
N SER A 25 37.28 6.71 110.29
CA SER A 25 36.10 7.02 111.10
C SER A 25 36.28 6.71 112.59
N LEU A 26 37.35 6.00 112.95
CA LEU A 26 37.62 5.53 114.31
C LEU A 26 38.67 6.41 115.01
N THR A 27 38.49 6.62 116.30
CA THR A 27 39.48 7.30 117.15
C THR A 27 40.65 6.38 117.48
N GLY A 28 41.84 6.96 117.64
CA GLY A 28 43.04 6.24 118.09
C GLY A 28 43.72 5.34 117.06
N GLN A 29 43.41 5.47 115.76
CA GLN A 29 44.10 4.72 114.71
C GLN A 29 45.55 5.17 114.51
N SER A 30 46.45 4.21 114.28
CA SER A 30 47.87 4.46 113.98
C SER A 30 48.19 4.57 112.49
N VAL A 31 47.23 4.23 111.63
CA VAL A 31 47.29 4.32 110.17
C VAL A 31 45.90 4.65 109.61
N CYS A 32 45.82 5.32 108.47
CA CYS A 32 44.55 5.56 107.77
C CYS A 32 44.22 4.42 106.80
N SER A 33 42.95 4.03 106.71
CA SER A 33 42.46 3.08 105.72
C SER A 33 42.39 3.74 104.34
N ARG A 34 42.65 2.99 103.26
CA ARG A 34 42.45 3.48 101.89
C ARG A 34 40.99 3.80 101.63
N CYS A 35 40.75 4.80 100.78
CA CYS A 35 39.39 5.17 100.37
C CYS A 35 38.76 4.03 99.55
N PRO A 36 37.59 3.48 99.94
CA PRO A 36 37.01 2.35 99.24
C PRO A 36 36.57 2.72 97.82
N ALA A 37 36.68 1.78 96.89
CA ALA A 37 36.24 1.99 95.51
C ALA A 37 34.76 2.44 95.44
N GLY A 38 34.47 3.35 94.52
CA GLY A 38 33.19 4.05 94.41
C GLY A 38 33.11 5.35 95.22
N TYR A 39 34.15 5.68 96.00
CA TYR A 39 34.28 6.93 96.75
C TYR A 39 35.63 7.61 96.49
N TYR A 40 35.72 8.90 96.80
CA TYR A 40 37.00 9.65 96.87
C TYR A 40 37.19 10.22 98.26
N CYS A 41 38.43 10.37 98.73
CA CYS A 41 38.70 10.85 100.08
C CYS A 41 39.66 12.04 100.02
N PRO A 42 39.16 13.30 100.06
CA PRO A 42 40.04 14.46 100.22
C PRO A 42 40.80 14.38 101.56
N GLU A 43 41.85 15.19 101.70
CA GLU A 43 42.60 15.27 102.97
C GLU A 43 41.68 15.48 104.17
N LYS A 44 42.02 14.86 105.31
CA LYS A 44 41.23 14.96 106.56
C LYS A 44 39.79 14.43 106.39
N THR A 45 39.61 13.34 105.66
CA THR A 45 38.33 12.62 105.57
C THR A 45 38.09 11.70 106.78
N GLY A 46 36.99 11.97 107.50
CA GLY A 46 36.53 11.16 108.64
C GLY A 46 35.34 10.24 108.33
N ASN A 47 34.60 10.52 107.26
CA ASN A 47 33.51 9.67 106.79
C ASN A 47 33.49 9.69 105.25
N PHE A 48 33.98 8.61 104.63
CA PHE A 48 34.08 8.45 103.18
C PHE A 48 32.72 8.45 102.48
N THR A 49 31.62 8.04 103.14
CA THR A 49 30.31 7.92 102.48
C THR A 49 29.71 9.28 102.06
N LYS A 50 30.27 10.38 102.56
CA LYS A 50 29.94 11.76 102.13
C LYS A 50 30.52 12.14 100.77
N PHE A 51 31.43 11.35 100.23
CA PHE A 51 32.21 11.65 99.03
C PHE A 51 32.06 10.55 97.96
N PRO A 52 30.82 10.26 97.49
CA PRO A 52 30.58 9.27 96.44
C PRO A 52 31.22 9.71 95.12
N CYS A 53 31.66 8.75 94.30
CA CYS A 53 32.21 9.04 92.99
C CYS A 53 31.17 9.78 92.11
N PRO A 54 31.50 10.95 91.54
CA PRO A 54 30.56 11.70 90.72
C PRO A 54 30.38 11.04 89.33
N PRO A 55 29.20 11.17 88.70
CA PRO A 55 28.99 10.78 87.31
C PRO A 55 30.02 11.41 86.35
N GLY A 56 30.40 10.67 85.30
CA GLY A 56 31.46 11.02 84.36
C GLY A 56 32.87 10.61 84.81
N PHE A 57 33.01 10.03 86.00
CA PHE A 57 34.26 9.54 86.58
C PHE A 57 34.08 8.11 87.11
N TYR A 58 35.18 7.42 87.38
CA TYR A 58 35.21 6.12 88.07
C TYR A 58 36.23 6.19 89.21
N CYS A 59 35.95 5.64 90.37
CA CYS A 59 36.82 5.81 91.54
C CYS A 59 37.34 4.45 92.04
N PRO A 60 38.54 4.02 91.62
CA PRO A 60 39.19 2.84 92.18
C PRO A 60 39.62 3.06 93.65
N ASP A 61 40.04 1.98 94.32
CA ASP A 61 40.56 2.02 95.69
C ASP A 61 41.70 3.05 95.82
N GLY A 62 41.61 3.91 96.84
CA GLY A 62 42.58 4.96 97.11
C GLY A 62 42.37 6.28 96.35
N THR A 63 41.22 6.51 95.71
CA THR A 63 40.96 7.78 94.99
C THR A 63 41.01 9.00 95.92
N GLU A 64 41.85 9.97 95.57
CA GLU A 64 42.17 11.18 96.34
C GLU A 64 41.15 12.30 96.12
N HIS A 65 40.76 12.51 94.87
CA HIS A 65 39.90 13.61 94.47
C HIS A 65 38.85 13.16 93.45
N ALA A 66 37.67 13.75 93.53
CA ALA A 66 36.50 13.42 92.71
C ALA A 66 36.74 13.45 91.19
N THR A 67 37.79 14.12 90.75
CA THR A 67 38.11 14.39 89.34
C THR A 67 39.36 13.66 88.81
N GLN A 68 39.98 12.80 89.64
CA GLN A 68 41.27 12.14 89.37
C GLN A 68 41.20 11.16 88.19
N PHE A 69 40.08 10.46 88.04
CA PHE A 69 39.89 9.36 87.09
C PHE A 69 38.66 9.63 86.21
N PRO A 70 38.78 10.54 85.22
CA PRO A 70 37.68 10.85 84.30
C PRO A 70 37.44 9.69 83.33
N CYS A 71 36.19 9.50 82.90
CA CYS A 71 35.95 8.68 81.72
C CYS A 71 36.59 9.33 80.49
N PRO A 72 37.35 8.56 79.68
CA PRO A 72 38.07 9.08 78.52
C PRO A 72 37.13 9.54 77.39
N ARG A 73 37.68 10.28 76.42
CA ARG A 73 36.94 10.68 75.20
C ARG A 73 36.44 9.43 74.46
N GLY A 74 35.26 9.53 73.84
CA GLY A 74 34.58 8.37 73.27
C GLY A 74 33.75 7.55 74.27
N TYR A 75 33.85 7.84 75.57
CA TYR A 75 33.10 7.18 76.62
C TYR A 75 32.29 8.20 77.46
N TYR A 76 31.26 7.73 78.16
CA TYR A 76 30.48 8.51 79.12
C TYR A 76 30.04 7.62 80.29
N ASN A 77 29.74 8.23 81.43
CA ASN A 77 29.20 7.50 82.58
C ASN A 77 28.07 8.30 83.24
N PRO A 78 26.80 7.88 83.09
CA PRO A 78 25.66 8.53 83.73
C PRO A 78 25.54 8.18 85.22
N GLU A 79 26.22 7.12 85.69
CA GLU A 79 26.08 6.57 87.04
C GLU A 79 27.08 7.21 88.01
N SER A 80 26.62 7.49 89.23
CA SER A 80 27.50 7.79 90.36
C SER A 80 28.05 6.49 90.95
N MET A 81 28.97 6.58 91.93
CA MET A 81 29.43 5.44 92.73
C MET A 81 30.22 4.36 91.98
N THR A 82 30.62 4.60 90.73
CA THR A 82 31.32 3.61 89.91
C THR A 82 32.81 3.44 90.28
N GLN A 83 33.38 2.27 89.95
CA GLN A 83 34.60 1.78 90.59
C GLN A 83 35.77 1.51 89.62
N SER A 84 35.51 1.33 88.32
CA SER A 84 36.52 0.92 87.34
C SER A 84 36.26 1.57 85.98
N LEU A 85 37.26 1.50 85.09
CA LEU A 85 37.15 2.01 83.72
C LEU A 85 36.03 1.30 82.93
N ASP A 86 35.72 0.04 83.25
CA ASP A 86 34.64 -0.74 82.63
C ASP A 86 33.24 -0.14 82.90
N SER A 87 33.12 0.72 83.92
CA SER A 87 31.90 1.48 84.20
C SER A 87 31.73 2.71 83.29
N CYS A 88 32.76 3.10 82.55
CA CYS A 88 32.63 4.08 81.48
C CYS A 88 32.04 3.38 80.25
N LEU A 89 30.81 3.74 79.89
CA LEU A 89 30.12 3.18 78.73
C LEU A 89 30.69 3.77 77.43
N PRO A 90 30.99 2.96 76.42
CA PRO A 90 31.38 3.48 75.11
C PRO A 90 30.21 4.28 74.50
N CYS A 91 30.51 5.31 73.74
CA CYS A 91 29.48 6.06 73.03
C CYS A 91 28.70 5.11 72.10
N PRO A 92 27.35 5.08 72.19
CA PRO A 92 26.54 4.16 71.42
C PRO A 92 26.58 4.48 69.91
N PRO A 93 26.23 3.50 69.05
CA PRO A 93 26.17 3.71 67.61
C PRO A 93 25.35 4.96 67.23
N GLY A 94 25.80 5.66 66.18
CA GLY A 94 25.21 6.90 65.69
C GLY A 94 25.47 8.15 66.55
N HIS A 95 26.18 8.03 67.67
CA HIS A 95 26.47 9.12 68.61
C HIS A 95 27.97 9.32 68.82
N TYR A 96 28.36 10.47 69.36
CA TYR A 96 29.74 10.76 69.74
C TYR A 96 29.87 11.40 71.14
N CYS A 97 31.04 11.21 71.75
CA CYS A 97 31.45 11.70 73.06
C CYS A 97 32.74 12.55 72.93
N GLU A 98 32.61 13.84 72.64
CA GLU A 98 33.73 14.72 72.23
C GLU A 98 34.75 15.04 73.32
N LYS A 99 34.38 14.89 74.60
CA LYS A 99 35.17 15.32 75.76
C LYS A 99 35.24 14.19 76.76
N GLU A 100 36.20 14.28 77.67
CA GLU A 100 36.23 13.47 78.88
C GLU A 100 35.08 13.90 79.82
N ARG A 101 34.84 13.12 80.88
CA ARG A 101 33.96 13.53 82.00
C ARG A 101 32.49 13.68 81.61
N LEU A 102 32.08 13.02 80.52
CA LEU A 102 30.71 13.09 80.02
C LEU A 102 29.78 12.20 80.86
N THR A 103 28.64 12.77 81.25
CA THR A 103 27.54 12.05 81.91
C THR A 103 26.46 11.59 80.93
N LYS A 104 26.53 12.08 79.69
CA LYS A 104 25.65 11.76 78.56
C LYS A 104 26.42 11.94 77.25
N VAL A 105 25.93 11.32 76.18
CA VAL A 105 26.44 11.53 74.82
C VAL A 105 26.43 13.01 74.43
N SER A 106 27.41 13.44 73.62
CA SER A 106 27.53 14.84 73.20
C SER A 106 26.56 15.20 72.09
N GLY A 107 26.28 14.27 71.17
CA GLY A 107 25.33 14.46 70.09
C GLY A 107 25.26 13.28 69.13
N LYS A 108 24.44 13.42 68.10
CA LYS A 108 24.39 12.50 66.94
C LYS A 108 25.51 12.81 65.96
N CYS A 109 26.02 11.79 65.27
CA CYS A 109 27.04 11.99 64.25
C CYS A 109 26.50 12.76 63.03
N LYS A 110 27.40 13.49 62.37
CA LYS A 110 27.05 14.47 61.35
C LYS A 110 26.56 13.75 60.09
N ALA A 111 25.59 14.35 59.37
CA ALA A 111 25.17 13.81 58.08
C ALA A 111 26.37 13.69 57.11
N GLY A 112 26.40 12.60 56.34
CA GLY A 112 27.55 12.17 55.53
C GLY A 112 28.57 11.28 56.28
N TRP A 113 28.38 11.05 57.58
CA TRP A 113 29.28 10.28 58.44
C TRP A 113 28.48 9.29 59.29
N PHE A 114 29.13 8.18 59.66
CA PHE A 114 28.58 7.16 60.55
C PHE A 114 29.50 6.90 61.74
N CYS A 115 28.93 6.44 62.85
CA CYS A 115 29.64 6.16 64.10
C CYS A 115 29.28 4.79 64.64
N VAL A 116 30.27 3.89 64.75
CA VAL A 116 30.06 2.48 65.08
C VAL A 116 30.01 2.28 66.59
N SER A 117 31.09 2.60 67.31
CA SER A 117 31.13 2.58 68.77
C SER A 117 32.29 3.44 69.30
N ALA A 118 32.20 3.89 70.55
CA ALA A 118 33.23 4.70 71.21
C ALA A 118 33.68 5.96 70.44
N ALA A 119 32.83 6.48 69.55
CA ALA A 119 33.17 7.62 68.72
C ALA A 119 33.37 8.89 69.56
N TRP A 120 34.50 9.55 69.36
CA TRP A 120 34.90 10.76 70.07
C TRP A 120 34.80 12.01 69.18
N ASN A 121 34.36 11.87 67.94
CA ASN A 121 34.14 12.95 66.97
C ASN A 121 32.84 12.69 66.20
N SER A 122 32.12 13.75 65.79
CA SER A 122 30.94 13.66 64.94
C SER A 122 31.26 13.38 63.46
N GLN A 123 32.54 13.50 63.09
CA GLN A 123 33.13 13.18 61.79
C GLN A 123 34.39 12.31 62.01
N PRO A 124 34.23 11.05 62.45
CA PRO A 124 35.36 10.15 62.73
C PRO A 124 36.11 9.82 61.43
N PHE A 125 37.44 9.99 61.46
CA PHE A 125 38.33 9.85 60.30
C PHE A 125 39.19 8.57 60.34
N ASP A 126 38.88 7.65 61.26
CA ASP A 126 39.67 6.43 61.47
C ASP A 126 39.48 5.40 60.33
N LEU A 127 38.55 5.63 59.39
CA LEU A 127 38.16 4.68 58.34
C LEU A 127 37.78 5.36 56.99
N ASP A 128 38.80 5.80 56.24
CA ASP A 128 38.61 6.58 54.99
C ASP A 128 38.50 5.78 53.68
N ASN A 129 38.73 4.45 53.67
CA ASN A 129 38.75 3.65 52.43
C ASN A 129 38.08 2.27 52.59
N TYR A 130 36.75 2.23 52.39
CA TYR A 130 35.97 0.98 52.39
C TYR A 130 35.55 0.65 50.95
N THR A 131 36.21 -0.34 50.34
CA THR A 131 35.98 -0.76 48.93
C THR A 131 35.37 -2.16 48.80
N ASN A 132 35.06 -2.84 49.91
CA ASN A 132 34.62 -4.23 49.89
C ASN A 132 33.47 -4.49 50.87
N ALA A 133 32.32 -4.93 50.35
CA ALA A 133 31.03 -4.97 51.05
C ALA A 133 30.86 -6.13 52.06
N ASN A 134 31.91 -6.49 52.81
CA ASN A 134 31.79 -7.44 53.92
C ASN A 134 31.38 -6.69 55.19
N CYS A 135 30.27 -7.11 55.82
CA CYS A 135 29.67 -6.48 57.01
C CYS A 135 30.46 -6.62 58.32
N LEU A 136 31.78 -6.80 58.27
CA LEU A 136 32.67 -6.80 59.43
C LEU A 136 33.44 -5.47 59.52
N CYS A 137 32.83 -4.48 60.17
CA CYS A 137 33.58 -3.35 60.69
C CYS A 137 34.69 -3.87 61.64
N PRO A 138 35.96 -3.46 61.47
CA PRO A 138 37.00 -3.78 62.44
C PRO A 138 36.59 -3.28 63.83
N ALA A 139 36.73 -4.11 64.87
CA ALA A 139 36.30 -3.82 66.24
C ALA A 139 37.01 -2.60 66.88
N THR A 140 38.01 -2.02 66.20
CA THR A 140 38.77 -0.83 66.60
C THR A 140 38.33 0.45 65.87
N SER A 141 37.34 0.39 64.96
CA SER A 141 36.89 1.55 64.19
C SER A 141 35.83 2.35 64.93
N THR A 142 36.04 3.66 65.08
CA THR A 142 35.03 4.56 65.69
C THR A 142 33.92 4.97 64.72
N GLY A 143 34.19 4.94 63.41
CA GLY A 143 33.28 5.35 62.35
C GLY A 143 34.02 5.81 61.09
N GLY A 144 33.31 6.41 60.14
CA GLY A 144 33.93 6.91 58.91
C GLY A 144 33.05 7.85 58.08
N ARG A 145 33.60 8.33 56.96
CA ARG A 145 32.85 9.02 55.90
C ARG A 145 32.17 8.00 55.00
N CYS A 146 30.92 8.25 54.63
CA CYS A 146 30.14 7.31 53.83
C CYS A 146 30.58 7.37 52.36
N GLN A 147 30.87 6.23 51.75
CA GLN A 147 31.52 6.16 50.43
C GLN A 147 30.51 6.20 49.28
N VAL A 148 30.99 6.24 48.03
CA VAL A 148 30.12 6.14 46.84
C VAL A 148 29.27 4.86 46.89
N GLY A 149 28.03 4.94 46.40
CA GLY A 149 27.04 3.86 46.58
C GLY A 149 26.36 3.83 47.96
N PHE A 150 26.75 4.72 48.89
CA PHE A 150 26.16 4.83 50.23
C PHE A 150 25.84 6.28 50.62
N TYR A 151 24.93 6.46 51.58
CA TYR A 151 24.57 7.74 52.19
C TYR A 151 24.32 7.57 53.70
N CYS A 152 24.38 8.69 54.44
CA CYS A 152 24.29 8.70 55.90
C CYS A 152 23.51 9.91 56.43
N PRO A 153 22.23 9.74 56.82
CA PRO A 153 21.51 10.76 57.57
C PRO A 153 22.15 11.04 58.95
N VAL A 154 21.69 12.11 59.61
CA VAL A 154 22.18 12.51 60.94
C VAL A 154 21.98 11.37 61.96
N GLY A 155 23.08 10.94 62.57
CA GLY A 155 23.10 9.86 63.56
C GLY A 155 23.14 8.45 62.99
N SER A 156 23.65 8.27 61.76
CA SER A 156 23.88 6.94 61.19
C SER A 156 24.88 6.12 62.03
N SER A 157 24.52 4.89 62.37
CA SER A 157 25.42 3.91 63.00
C SER A 157 26.33 3.20 61.98
N GLU A 158 25.85 3.10 60.74
CA GLU A 158 26.50 2.42 59.62
C GLU A 158 26.13 3.10 58.29
N PRO A 159 26.88 2.89 57.20
CA PRO A 159 26.53 3.40 55.87
C PRO A 159 25.26 2.71 55.33
N LEU A 160 24.27 3.50 54.91
CA LEU A 160 23.09 2.97 54.21
C LEU A 160 23.38 2.92 52.71
N PRO A 161 23.16 1.79 52.01
CA PRO A 161 23.30 1.75 50.55
C PRO A 161 22.29 2.70 49.91
N CYS A 162 22.59 3.25 48.72
CA CYS A 162 21.61 4.07 47.99
C CYS A 162 20.31 3.28 47.83
N PRO A 163 19.14 3.86 48.16
CA PRO A 163 17.88 3.17 47.99
C PRO A 163 17.63 2.90 46.49
N PRO A 164 16.84 1.86 46.17
CA PRO A 164 16.41 1.59 44.81
C PRO A 164 15.79 2.83 44.16
N GLY A 165 15.93 2.94 42.84
CA GLY A 165 15.53 4.11 42.07
C GLY A 165 16.44 5.34 42.21
N THR A 166 17.52 5.29 43.00
CA THR A 166 18.43 6.44 43.22
C THR A 166 19.90 6.06 43.12
N PHE A 167 20.78 7.07 43.04
CA PHE A 167 22.24 6.90 43.00
C PHE A 167 23.00 7.82 43.98
N CYS A 168 24.24 7.45 44.30
CA CYS A 168 25.14 8.20 45.19
C CYS A 168 26.56 8.22 44.59
N ASN A 169 26.89 9.25 43.81
CA ASN A 169 28.15 9.35 43.05
C ASN A 169 29.33 10.02 43.79
N ILE A 170 29.10 10.58 44.98
CA ILE A 170 30.16 11.22 45.81
C ILE A 170 30.11 10.69 47.24
N SER A 171 31.26 10.69 47.93
CA SER A 171 31.32 10.35 49.35
C SER A 171 30.84 11.49 50.25
N GLY A 172 30.40 11.17 51.46
CA GLY A 172 29.89 12.10 52.45
C GLY A 172 28.45 12.56 52.22
N LEU A 173 27.66 11.79 51.46
CA LEU A 173 26.27 12.13 51.17
C LEU A 173 25.36 11.98 52.39
N ALA A 174 24.60 13.04 52.69
CA ALA A 174 23.59 13.07 53.73
C ALA A 174 22.26 12.40 53.33
N LEU A 175 21.98 12.43 52.03
CA LEU A 175 20.81 11.95 51.32
C LEU A 175 21.29 11.41 49.95
N PRO A 176 20.51 10.58 49.23
CA PRO A 176 20.83 10.18 47.86
C PRO A 176 21.02 11.40 46.95
N MET A 177 21.85 11.28 45.90
CA MET A 177 22.15 12.40 45.01
C MET A 177 20.94 12.79 44.13
N GLY A 178 20.22 11.78 43.64
CA GLY A 178 19.07 11.97 42.77
C GLY A 178 18.50 10.65 42.25
N PRO A 179 17.42 10.70 41.46
CA PRO A 179 16.81 9.53 40.84
C PRO A 179 17.70 8.93 39.74
N CYS A 180 17.46 7.65 39.44
CA CYS A 180 17.99 6.96 38.26
C CYS A 180 17.48 7.69 36.98
N SER A 181 18.34 7.84 35.97
CA SER A 181 17.99 8.51 34.72
C SER A 181 16.94 7.70 33.94
N PRO A 182 16.00 8.35 33.23
CA PRO A 182 15.01 7.65 32.43
C PRO A 182 15.68 6.76 31.37
N GLY A 183 15.13 5.56 31.16
CA GLY A 183 15.73 4.51 30.33
C GLY A 183 16.73 3.61 31.06
N TYR A 184 16.97 3.84 32.36
CA TYR A 184 17.78 3.00 33.24
C TYR A 184 17.00 2.66 34.52
N TYR A 185 17.40 1.58 35.19
CA TYR A 185 16.86 1.21 36.51
C TYR A 185 17.99 0.96 37.50
N CYS A 186 17.75 1.29 38.77
CA CYS A 186 18.72 1.25 39.85
C CYS A 186 18.19 0.36 40.98
N ARG A 187 18.72 -0.86 41.16
CA ARG A 187 18.24 -1.82 42.18
C ARG A 187 18.71 -1.52 43.61
N GLY A 188 19.64 -0.59 43.77
CA GLY A 188 20.23 -0.18 45.04
C GLY A 188 21.75 -0.12 44.97
N GLY A 189 22.36 0.73 45.81
CA GLY A 189 23.81 0.93 45.84
C GLY A 189 24.42 1.56 44.57
N ALA A 190 23.60 2.08 43.65
CA ALA A 190 24.07 2.63 42.39
C ALA A 190 24.99 3.85 42.60
N THR A 191 26.16 3.84 41.96
CA THR A 191 27.13 4.96 42.00
C THR A 191 26.88 6.01 40.92
N GLU A 192 26.04 5.71 39.93
CA GLU A 192 25.77 6.57 38.76
C GLU A 192 24.28 6.54 38.41
N ALA A 193 23.78 7.59 37.76
CA ALA A 193 22.38 7.69 37.36
C ALA A 193 22.00 6.77 36.19
N SER A 194 22.99 6.28 35.44
CA SER A 194 22.80 5.45 34.23
C SER A 194 23.65 4.17 34.30
N PRO A 195 23.44 3.31 35.31
CA PRO A 195 24.28 2.14 35.54
C PRO A 195 24.19 1.15 34.37
N MET A 196 25.31 0.46 34.08
CA MET A 196 25.39 -0.58 33.04
C MET A 196 26.05 -1.89 33.53
N ASN A 197 26.31 -2.02 34.84
CA ASN A 197 27.00 -3.18 35.42
C ASN A 197 26.09 -4.40 35.61
N GLY A 198 24.76 -4.22 35.63
CA GLY A 198 23.78 -5.28 35.89
C GLY A 198 23.64 -5.67 37.37
N GLU A 199 24.57 -5.26 38.23
CA GLU A 199 24.58 -5.54 39.66
C GLU A 199 23.78 -4.49 40.45
N THR A 200 24.15 -3.21 40.32
CA THR A 200 23.45 -2.08 40.97
C THR A 200 22.37 -1.47 40.09
N GLY A 201 22.35 -1.81 38.80
CA GLY A 201 21.36 -1.36 37.82
C GLY A 201 21.79 -1.62 36.38
N ASN A 202 20.90 -1.38 35.42
CA ASN A 202 21.23 -1.49 34.00
C ASN A 202 20.38 -0.56 33.11
N ILE A 203 20.71 -0.51 31.82
CA ILE A 203 19.80 0.00 30.79
C ILE A 203 18.50 -0.82 30.76
N CYS A 204 17.37 -0.16 30.52
CA CYS A 204 16.07 -0.81 30.47
C CYS A 204 16.03 -1.90 29.37
N PRO A 205 15.71 -3.16 29.70
CA PRO A 205 15.72 -4.25 28.72
C PRO A 205 14.53 -4.16 27.73
N PRO A 206 14.57 -4.89 26.60
CA PRO A 206 13.46 -4.85 25.64
C PRO A 206 12.22 -5.52 26.23
N GLY A 207 11.04 -5.04 25.87
CA GLY A 207 9.75 -5.42 26.44
C GLY A 207 9.39 -4.68 27.73
N THR A 208 10.27 -3.82 28.23
CA THR A 208 10.05 -2.98 29.41
C THR A 208 10.31 -1.52 29.11
N TYR A 209 9.84 -0.63 29.99
CA TYR A 209 10.19 0.78 30.02
C TYR A 209 10.56 1.20 31.46
N CYS A 210 11.36 2.25 31.58
CA CYS A 210 11.93 2.71 32.84
C CYS A 210 11.79 4.24 32.92
N PRO A 211 10.78 4.79 33.62
CA PRO A 211 10.72 6.21 33.93
C PRO A 211 11.87 6.66 34.83
N GLU A 212 12.01 7.98 35.02
CA GLU A 212 12.94 8.55 36.00
C GLU A 212 12.68 7.96 37.39
N GLY A 213 13.74 7.50 38.06
CA GLY A 213 13.65 6.89 39.39
C GLY A 213 13.27 5.41 39.42
N SER A 214 13.31 4.69 38.29
CA SER A 214 12.97 3.25 38.25
C SER A 214 13.86 2.38 39.14
N GLU A 215 13.26 1.59 40.02
CA GLU A 215 13.97 0.58 40.82
C GLU A 215 14.15 -0.76 40.08
N GLU A 216 13.16 -1.13 39.26
CA GLU A 216 13.10 -2.32 38.42
C GLU A 216 12.33 -1.96 37.13
N PRO A 217 12.60 -2.58 35.97
CA PRO A 217 11.89 -2.24 34.72
C PRO A 217 10.39 -2.57 34.73
N GLU A 218 9.56 -1.63 34.31
CA GLU A 218 8.11 -1.84 34.16
C GLU A 218 7.81 -2.57 32.85
N LEU A 219 6.94 -3.59 32.90
CA LEU A 219 6.56 -4.37 31.72
C LEU A 219 5.67 -3.55 30.78
N CYS A 220 5.99 -3.52 29.48
CA CYS A 220 5.06 -2.99 28.48
C CYS A 220 3.69 -3.69 28.57
N PRO A 221 2.56 -2.97 28.48
CA PRO A 221 1.23 -3.54 28.68
C PRO A 221 0.84 -4.54 27.59
N ALA A 222 -0.10 -5.45 27.91
CA ALA A 222 -0.62 -6.41 26.94
C ALA A 222 -1.25 -5.71 25.73
N GLY A 223 -1.07 -6.26 24.53
CA GLY A 223 -1.40 -5.57 23.29
C GLY A 223 -0.28 -4.67 22.75
N THR A 224 0.83 -4.52 23.48
CA THR A 224 2.04 -3.81 23.03
C THR A 224 3.28 -4.71 23.10
N PHE A 225 4.37 -4.26 22.49
CA PHE A 225 5.71 -4.86 22.58
C PHE A 225 6.78 -3.77 22.45
N SER A 226 8.00 -4.01 22.95
CA SER A 226 9.14 -3.12 22.72
C SER A 226 10.39 -3.91 22.33
N PRO A 227 10.92 -3.78 21.10
CA PRO A 227 12.20 -4.36 20.73
C PRO A 227 13.39 -3.50 21.17
N ALA A 228 13.14 -2.28 21.65
CA ALA A 228 14.17 -1.28 21.96
C ALA A 228 14.77 -1.47 23.36
N LEU A 229 16.06 -1.18 23.50
CA LEU A 229 16.71 -0.95 24.78
C LEU A 229 16.48 0.50 25.24
N GLY A 230 16.44 0.72 26.56
CA GLY A 230 16.40 2.06 27.14
C GLY A 230 15.09 2.82 26.93
N ALA A 231 13.96 2.13 26.75
CA ALA A 231 12.65 2.79 26.67
C ALA A 231 12.35 3.55 27.97
N THR A 232 11.96 4.82 27.86
CA THR A 232 11.87 5.76 28.98
C THR A 232 10.47 5.91 29.58
N SER A 233 9.44 5.40 28.90
CA SER A 233 8.03 5.49 29.30
C SER A 233 7.18 4.51 28.50
N GLU A 234 5.91 4.32 28.89
CA GLU A 234 4.92 3.50 28.17
C GLU A 234 4.78 3.90 26.68
N ALA A 235 5.04 5.17 26.32
CA ALA A 235 5.04 5.63 24.93
C ALA A 235 6.15 4.97 24.06
N GLY A 236 7.16 4.36 24.68
CA GLY A 236 8.15 3.51 24.01
C GLY A 236 7.64 2.09 23.69
N CYS A 237 6.51 1.68 24.26
CA CYS A 237 5.86 0.41 23.96
C CYS A 237 5.03 0.54 22.68
N GLN A 238 5.44 -0.16 21.64
CA GLN A 238 4.78 -0.14 20.33
C GLN A 238 3.52 -1.00 20.38
N ALA A 239 2.38 -0.46 19.96
CA ALA A 239 1.17 -1.25 19.79
C ALA A 239 1.43 -2.43 18.83
N CYS A 240 0.86 -3.60 19.13
CA CYS A 240 1.05 -4.78 18.30
C CYS A 240 0.70 -4.47 16.84
N THR A 241 1.59 -4.79 15.91
CA THR A 241 1.45 -4.44 14.50
C THR A 241 0.21 -5.10 13.90
N ALA A 242 -0.55 -4.38 13.06
CA ALA A 242 -1.74 -4.95 12.41
C ALA A 242 -1.39 -6.23 11.63
N GLY A 243 -2.23 -7.26 11.79
CA GLY A 243 -1.96 -8.63 11.35
C GLY A 243 -1.34 -9.52 12.42
N PHE A 244 -0.92 -8.99 13.58
CA PHE A 244 -0.32 -9.74 14.69
C PHE A 244 -1.05 -9.48 16.01
N TYR A 245 -0.77 -10.31 17.02
CA TYR A 245 -1.31 -10.17 18.38
C TYR A 245 -0.22 -10.34 19.46
N CYS A 246 -0.45 -9.71 20.60
CA CYS A 246 0.49 -9.57 21.72
C CYS A 246 -0.19 -10.04 23.01
N LYS A 247 -0.07 -11.33 23.33
CA LYS A 247 -0.91 -12.08 24.30
C LYS A 247 -0.75 -11.66 25.76
N GLY A 248 0.38 -11.08 26.13
CA GLY A 248 0.70 -10.70 27.50
C GLY A 248 1.56 -9.44 27.56
N PRO A 249 1.86 -8.94 28.76
CA PRO A 249 2.79 -7.83 28.97
C PRO A 249 4.24 -8.29 28.77
N GLY A 250 5.18 -7.33 28.75
CA GLY A 250 6.62 -7.63 28.77
C GLY A 250 7.19 -8.11 27.42
N LEU A 251 6.42 -8.02 26.34
CA LEU A 251 6.79 -8.64 25.06
C LEU A 251 7.88 -7.83 24.33
N ARG A 252 8.91 -8.54 23.88
CA ARG A 252 10.00 -7.97 23.06
C ARG A 252 9.68 -7.99 21.56
N VAL A 253 8.79 -8.89 21.16
CA VAL A 253 8.27 -9.11 19.80
C VAL A 253 6.80 -9.55 19.88
N PRO A 254 5.99 -9.39 18.82
CA PRO A 254 4.62 -9.92 18.78
C PRO A 254 4.56 -11.42 19.07
N THR A 255 3.48 -11.89 19.70
CA THR A 255 3.31 -13.32 20.05
C THR A 255 3.11 -14.20 18.81
N GLY A 256 2.45 -13.67 17.78
CA GLY A 256 2.25 -14.38 16.52
C GLY A 256 1.31 -13.63 15.57
N PRO A 257 1.14 -14.15 14.34
CA PRO A 257 0.19 -13.61 13.38
C PRO A 257 -1.27 -13.92 13.80
N CYS A 258 -2.20 -13.13 13.30
CA CYS A 258 -3.63 -13.37 13.41
C CYS A 258 -4.00 -14.73 12.78
N SER A 259 -4.92 -15.47 13.42
CA SER A 259 -5.41 -16.75 12.92
C SER A 259 -6.17 -16.60 11.60
N GLN A 260 -6.04 -17.59 10.72
CA GLN A 260 -6.80 -17.62 9.46
C GLN A 260 -8.31 -17.53 9.71
N GLY A 261 -9.04 -16.81 8.86
CA GLY A 261 -10.45 -16.47 9.06
C GLY A 261 -10.69 -15.35 10.09
N TYR A 262 -9.64 -14.76 10.66
CA TYR A 262 -9.71 -13.60 11.52
C TYR A 262 -8.76 -12.52 11.02
N TRP A 263 -9.01 -11.29 11.44
CA TRP A 263 -8.12 -10.17 11.17
C TRP A 263 -7.84 -9.38 12.45
N CYS A 264 -6.65 -8.78 12.52
CA CYS A 264 -6.15 -8.11 13.70
C CYS A 264 -5.76 -6.68 13.32
N PRO A 265 -6.52 -5.65 13.74
CA PRO A 265 -6.05 -4.26 13.69
C PRO A 265 -4.84 -4.07 14.64
N PRO A 266 -4.26 -2.86 14.76
CA PRO A 266 -3.23 -2.62 15.77
C PRO A 266 -3.70 -2.95 17.20
N GLY A 267 -2.75 -3.29 18.08
CA GLY A 267 -2.97 -3.40 19.53
C GLY A 267 -3.70 -4.65 20.02
N GLN A 268 -3.90 -5.68 19.19
CA GLN A 268 -4.68 -6.86 19.61
C GLN A 268 -3.92 -7.79 20.57
N THR A 269 -4.65 -8.37 21.52
CA THR A 269 -4.14 -9.33 22.52
C THR A 269 -4.40 -10.79 22.15
N VAL A 270 -5.24 -11.07 21.15
CA VAL A 270 -5.63 -12.43 20.76
C VAL A 270 -5.57 -12.65 19.25
N ALA A 271 -5.19 -13.86 18.84
CA ALA A 271 -5.08 -14.25 17.43
C ALA A 271 -6.43 -14.25 16.68
N THR A 272 -7.54 -14.25 17.40
CA THR A 272 -8.92 -14.35 16.86
C THR A 272 -9.73 -13.10 17.17
N ALA A 273 -9.09 -11.92 17.12
CA ALA A 273 -9.66 -10.65 17.57
C ALA A 273 -10.99 -10.30 16.89
N LEU A 274 -11.01 -10.24 15.56
CA LEU A 274 -12.21 -9.92 14.78
C LEU A 274 -12.43 -10.98 13.70
N PRO A 275 -13.64 -11.55 13.57
CA PRO A 275 -13.94 -12.53 12.53
C PRO A 275 -13.90 -11.87 11.15
N CYS A 276 -13.50 -12.64 10.13
CA CYS A 276 -13.63 -12.17 8.75
C CYS A 276 -15.12 -12.06 8.36
N PRO A 277 -15.60 -10.89 7.89
CA PRO A 277 -16.98 -10.70 7.47
C PRO A 277 -17.27 -11.39 6.13
N PRO A 278 -18.56 -11.60 5.76
CA PRO A 278 -18.92 -12.12 4.44
C PRO A 278 -18.46 -11.20 3.29
N ASN A 279 -18.38 -11.76 2.08
CA ASN A 279 -17.82 -11.16 0.86
C ASN A 279 -16.31 -10.83 0.95
N HIS A 280 -15.63 -11.25 2.02
CA HIS A 280 -14.21 -11.05 2.25
C HIS A 280 -13.53 -12.38 2.61
N PHE A 281 -12.21 -12.41 2.51
CA PHE A 281 -11.36 -13.47 3.02
C PHE A 281 -10.23 -12.89 3.87
N CYS A 282 -9.77 -13.67 4.83
CA CYS A 282 -8.73 -13.27 5.77
C CYS A 282 -7.70 -14.41 5.92
N PRO A 283 -6.65 -14.47 5.09
CA PRO A 283 -5.53 -15.39 5.32
C PRO A 283 -4.85 -15.17 6.69
N GLN A 284 -3.95 -16.08 7.07
CA GLN A 284 -3.17 -15.92 8.30
C GLN A 284 -2.40 -14.58 8.26
N GLY A 285 -2.49 -13.80 9.33
CA GLY A 285 -1.84 -12.48 9.42
C GLY A 285 -2.62 -11.32 8.78
N SER A 286 -3.89 -11.48 8.41
CA SER A 286 -4.68 -10.37 7.86
C SER A 286 -4.77 -9.17 8.81
N ARG A 287 -4.33 -8.01 8.30
CA ARG A 287 -4.43 -6.69 8.97
C ARG A 287 -5.80 -6.02 8.83
N ALA A 288 -6.57 -6.44 7.84
CA ALA A 288 -7.94 -6.02 7.53
C ALA A 288 -8.61 -7.12 6.68
N PRO A 289 -9.95 -7.14 6.54
CA PRO A 289 -10.63 -8.02 5.60
C PRO A 289 -10.30 -7.65 4.15
N GLU A 290 -9.96 -8.63 3.32
CA GLU A 290 -9.72 -8.41 1.89
C GLU A 290 -10.96 -8.84 1.10
N PRO A 291 -11.50 -8.00 0.20
CA PRO A 291 -12.68 -8.35 -0.59
C PRO A 291 -12.37 -9.51 -1.53
N CYS A 292 -13.31 -10.43 -1.72
CA CYS A 292 -13.10 -11.55 -2.63
C CYS A 292 -12.77 -11.07 -4.07
N PRO A 293 -11.80 -11.69 -4.77
CA PRO A 293 -11.53 -11.36 -6.15
C PRO A 293 -12.73 -11.66 -7.07
N PRO A 294 -12.90 -10.94 -8.19
CA PRO A 294 -13.98 -11.18 -9.15
C PRO A 294 -14.04 -12.65 -9.59
N GLY A 295 -15.24 -13.22 -9.72
CA GLY A 295 -15.40 -14.65 -10.02
C GLY A 295 -15.27 -15.58 -8.82
N THR A 296 -15.08 -15.03 -7.62
CA THR A 296 -15.15 -15.76 -6.35
C THR A 296 -16.12 -15.08 -5.39
N TYR A 297 -16.56 -15.79 -4.36
CA TYR A 297 -17.49 -15.27 -3.35
C TYR A 297 -17.23 -15.87 -1.97
N GLN A 298 -17.83 -15.28 -0.94
CA GLN A 298 -17.82 -15.86 0.39
C GLN A 298 -19.10 -15.51 1.18
N ASP A 299 -19.95 -16.49 1.42
CA ASP A 299 -21.25 -16.34 2.11
C ASP A 299 -21.17 -16.48 3.63
N ARG A 300 -20.06 -17.04 4.15
CA ARG A 300 -19.87 -17.31 5.58
C ARG A 300 -18.83 -16.39 6.20
N GLU A 301 -19.00 -16.14 7.49
CA GLU A 301 -17.95 -15.53 8.32
C GLU A 301 -16.79 -16.51 8.58
N LYS A 302 -15.67 -15.95 9.02
CA LYS A 302 -14.47 -16.66 9.47
C LYS A 302 -13.76 -17.49 8.41
N GLN A 303 -13.73 -17.00 7.18
CA GLN A 303 -13.17 -17.73 6.04
C GLN A 303 -11.82 -17.16 5.61
N ALA A 304 -10.87 -18.05 5.37
CA ALA A 304 -9.50 -17.70 5.00
C ALA A 304 -9.29 -17.59 3.48
N VAL A 305 -10.23 -18.11 2.68
CA VAL A 305 -10.17 -18.21 1.22
C VAL A 305 -11.58 -17.99 0.67
N CYS A 306 -11.69 -17.41 -0.53
CA CYS A 306 -12.97 -17.28 -1.24
C CYS A 306 -13.29 -18.55 -2.05
N SER A 307 -14.57 -18.90 -2.12
CA SER A 307 -15.07 -19.99 -2.96
C SER A 307 -15.17 -19.55 -4.41
N ILE A 308 -14.75 -20.39 -5.36
CA ILE A 308 -14.93 -20.13 -6.79
C ILE A 308 -16.42 -20.08 -7.12
N CYS A 309 -16.86 -19.11 -7.93
CA CYS A 309 -18.25 -19.01 -8.33
C CYS A 309 -18.71 -20.29 -9.04
N LYS A 310 -19.83 -20.87 -8.61
CA LYS A 310 -20.32 -22.14 -9.16
C LYS A 310 -20.77 -21.95 -10.61
N ALA A 311 -20.46 -22.91 -11.48
CA ALA A 311 -20.97 -22.90 -12.86
C ALA A 311 -22.50 -22.79 -12.90
N GLY A 312 -23.02 -22.04 -13.87
CA GLY A 312 -24.40 -21.55 -13.93
C GLY A 312 -24.63 -20.23 -13.20
N TYR A 313 -23.65 -19.70 -12.46
CA TYR A 313 -23.75 -18.45 -11.72
C TYR A 313 -22.55 -17.54 -12.01
N TYR A 314 -22.73 -16.24 -11.80
CA TYR A 314 -21.65 -15.24 -11.84
C TYR A 314 -21.57 -14.48 -10.50
N CYS A 315 -20.37 -13.99 -10.19
CA CYS A 315 -20.05 -13.35 -8.91
C CYS A 315 -19.37 -11.98 -9.15
N ASP A 316 -20.19 -10.92 -9.32
CA ASP A 316 -19.73 -9.53 -9.48
C ASP A 316 -19.68 -8.81 -8.13
N ILE A 317 -18.46 -8.63 -7.62
CA ILE A 317 -18.16 -7.99 -6.33
C ILE A 317 -18.52 -6.51 -6.26
N ARG A 318 -18.77 -5.85 -7.40
CA ARG A 318 -19.14 -4.41 -7.46
C ARG A 318 -20.60 -4.16 -7.11
N LEU A 319 -21.44 -5.19 -7.16
CA LEU A 319 -22.87 -5.12 -6.82
C LEU A 319 -23.12 -5.30 -5.31
N GLY A 320 -22.17 -4.86 -4.49
CA GLY A 320 -22.13 -5.11 -3.06
C GLY A 320 -23.39 -4.65 -2.32
N ARG A 321 -23.84 -5.49 -1.38
CA ARG A 321 -24.79 -5.16 -0.30
C ARG A 321 -26.28 -5.00 -0.67
N ALA A 322 -26.75 -5.57 -1.77
CA ALA A 322 -28.19 -5.70 -2.05
C ALA A 322 -28.61 -7.16 -2.35
N ASN A 323 -29.46 -7.72 -1.46
CA ASN A 323 -30.08 -9.06 -1.49
C ASN A 323 -29.18 -10.31 -1.49
N SER A 324 -29.06 -10.91 -0.29
CA SER A 324 -29.26 -12.34 0.08
C SER A 324 -28.76 -13.52 -0.79
N SER A 325 -28.05 -13.32 -1.90
CA SER A 325 -27.34 -14.40 -2.61
C SER A 325 -26.17 -13.83 -3.41
N LEU A 326 -24.95 -14.18 -2.99
CA LEU A 326 -23.71 -13.82 -3.71
C LEU A 326 -23.58 -14.54 -5.06
N LEU A 327 -24.26 -15.68 -5.20
CA LEU A 327 -24.39 -16.42 -6.46
C LEU A 327 -25.55 -15.85 -7.28
N ARG A 328 -25.25 -15.13 -8.37
CA ARG A 328 -26.27 -14.60 -9.29
C ARG A 328 -26.45 -15.53 -10.49
N PRO A 329 -27.67 -15.99 -10.82
CA PRO A 329 -27.89 -16.90 -11.95
C PRO A 329 -27.39 -16.29 -13.27
N CYS A 330 -26.75 -17.09 -14.12
CA CYS A 330 -26.27 -16.64 -15.42
C CYS A 330 -27.42 -16.04 -16.25
N PRO A 331 -27.25 -14.85 -16.86
CA PRO A 331 -28.31 -14.22 -17.62
C PRO A 331 -28.58 -14.96 -18.93
N LYS A 332 -29.76 -14.69 -19.52
CA LYS A 332 -30.15 -15.26 -20.81
C LYS A 332 -29.19 -14.77 -21.91
N GLY A 333 -28.99 -15.61 -22.92
CA GLY A 333 -28.06 -15.38 -24.03
C GLY A 333 -26.59 -15.60 -23.68
N HIS A 334 -26.28 -15.96 -22.45
CA HIS A 334 -24.93 -16.17 -21.95
C HIS A 334 -24.82 -17.56 -21.32
N TYR A 335 -23.58 -17.98 -21.06
CA TYR A 335 -23.25 -19.13 -20.22
C TYR A 335 -22.17 -18.72 -19.21
N CYS A 336 -22.11 -19.41 -18.08
CA CYS A 336 -21.24 -19.05 -16.96
C CYS A 336 -20.52 -20.29 -16.44
N PRO A 337 -19.31 -20.63 -16.94
CA PRO A 337 -18.46 -21.65 -16.33
C PRO A 337 -18.11 -21.31 -14.87
N ALA A 338 -17.47 -22.25 -14.18
CA ALA A 338 -16.98 -21.99 -12.83
C ALA A 338 -15.97 -20.82 -12.84
N GLY A 339 -16.17 -19.83 -11.97
CA GLY A 339 -15.34 -18.64 -11.88
C GLY A 339 -15.79 -17.42 -12.68
N THR A 340 -16.94 -17.46 -13.38
CA THR A 340 -17.42 -16.27 -14.11
C THR A 340 -17.64 -15.08 -13.19
N SER A 341 -17.04 -13.94 -13.55
CA SER A 341 -17.02 -12.71 -12.76
C SER A 341 -18.09 -11.71 -13.19
N LEU A 342 -18.40 -11.65 -14.49
CA LEU A 342 -19.34 -10.68 -15.05
C LEU A 342 -20.54 -11.37 -15.75
N PRO A 343 -21.73 -10.76 -15.72
CA PRO A 343 -22.93 -11.32 -16.36
C PRO A 343 -22.78 -11.53 -17.87
N ASN A 344 -21.92 -10.73 -18.52
CA ASN A 344 -21.71 -10.70 -19.96
C ASN A 344 -20.33 -11.23 -20.40
N GLU A 345 -19.63 -11.96 -19.53
CA GLU A 345 -18.26 -12.44 -19.79
C GLU A 345 -18.19 -13.51 -20.89
N HIS A 346 -19.16 -14.43 -20.92
CA HIS A 346 -19.24 -15.48 -21.94
C HIS A 346 -20.62 -15.45 -22.63
N PRO A 347 -20.81 -14.57 -23.63
CA PRO A 347 -21.99 -14.57 -24.46
C PRO A 347 -22.03 -15.82 -25.34
N CYS A 348 -23.24 -16.30 -25.68
CA CYS A 348 -23.38 -17.30 -26.73
C CYS A 348 -22.81 -16.76 -28.06
N PRO A 349 -22.04 -17.57 -28.80
CA PRO A 349 -21.44 -17.13 -30.07
C PRO A 349 -22.49 -16.88 -31.15
N VAL A 350 -22.11 -16.15 -32.20
CA VAL A 350 -22.92 -15.98 -33.41
C VAL A 350 -23.39 -17.33 -33.96
N GLY A 351 -24.56 -17.35 -34.59
CA GLY A 351 -25.24 -18.60 -34.97
C GLY A 351 -25.95 -19.32 -33.82
N SER A 352 -25.86 -18.85 -32.58
CA SER A 352 -26.50 -19.48 -31.42
C SER A 352 -27.16 -18.49 -30.45
N PHE A 353 -28.09 -18.98 -29.63
CA PHE A 353 -28.81 -18.20 -28.62
C PHE A 353 -29.09 -19.05 -27.37
N ASN A 354 -29.41 -18.42 -26.24
CA ASN A 354 -29.85 -19.14 -25.03
C ASN A 354 -31.02 -18.45 -24.33
N SER A 355 -32.17 -19.12 -24.23
CA SER A 355 -33.37 -18.59 -23.58
C SER A 355 -33.45 -18.86 -22.07
N ARG A 356 -32.58 -19.72 -21.52
CA ARG A 356 -32.56 -20.12 -20.11
C ARG A 356 -31.61 -19.25 -19.30
N GLN A 357 -31.95 -19.05 -18.03
CA GLN A 357 -31.00 -18.55 -17.03
C GLN A 357 -30.24 -19.74 -16.42
N GLY A 358 -29.13 -19.46 -15.72
CA GLY A 358 -28.42 -20.50 -14.97
C GLY A 358 -27.59 -21.46 -15.81
N THR A 359 -27.31 -21.11 -17.08
CA THR A 359 -26.57 -21.96 -18.01
C THR A 359 -25.08 -21.94 -17.70
N ASP A 360 -24.45 -23.11 -17.66
CA ASP A 360 -23.12 -23.34 -17.09
C ASP A 360 -22.01 -23.51 -18.15
N SER A 361 -22.38 -23.78 -19.40
CA SER A 361 -21.48 -24.25 -20.44
C SER A 361 -21.94 -23.80 -21.83
N PRO A 362 -21.04 -23.72 -22.83
CA PRO A 362 -21.41 -23.34 -24.19
C PRO A 362 -22.36 -24.34 -24.85
N ALA A 363 -22.45 -25.58 -24.35
CA ALA A 363 -23.43 -26.58 -24.79
C ALA A 363 -24.89 -26.17 -24.51
N GLY A 364 -25.13 -25.22 -23.61
CA GLY A 364 -26.46 -24.63 -23.39
C GLY A 364 -26.86 -23.57 -24.43
N CYS A 365 -25.92 -23.10 -25.26
CA CYS A 365 -26.22 -22.24 -26.41
C CYS A 365 -26.83 -23.09 -27.53
N THR A 366 -28.09 -22.85 -27.84
CA THR A 366 -28.85 -23.55 -28.87
C THR A 366 -28.56 -22.92 -30.24
N PRO A 367 -28.16 -23.69 -31.27
CA PRO A 367 -27.96 -23.15 -32.61
C PRO A 367 -29.29 -22.64 -33.18
N CYS A 368 -29.23 -21.58 -33.98
CA CYS A 368 -30.42 -21.02 -34.60
C CYS A 368 -30.97 -21.97 -35.67
N ALA A 369 -32.31 -22.11 -35.72
CA ALA A 369 -32.94 -23.14 -36.54
C ALA A 369 -32.71 -22.90 -38.04
N ALA A 370 -32.87 -23.93 -38.87
CA ALA A 370 -32.82 -23.77 -40.32
C ALA A 370 -33.81 -22.68 -40.79
N GLY A 371 -33.36 -21.81 -41.70
CA GLY A 371 -34.10 -20.62 -42.11
C GLY A 371 -33.98 -19.40 -41.17
N GLN A 372 -33.24 -19.49 -40.05
CA GLN A 372 -32.98 -18.39 -39.11
C GLN A 372 -31.48 -18.16 -38.95
N TYR A 373 -31.07 -16.90 -38.80
CA TYR A 373 -29.67 -16.52 -38.55
C TYR A 373 -29.53 -15.60 -37.34
N CYS A 374 -28.34 -15.60 -36.74
CA CYS A 374 -28.07 -15.01 -35.44
C CYS A 374 -26.77 -14.18 -35.45
N PRO A 375 -26.85 -12.91 -35.90
CA PRO A 375 -25.70 -12.08 -36.26
C PRO A 375 -24.96 -11.44 -35.09
N SER A 376 -25.50 -11.58 -33.87
CA SER A 376 -24.94 -10.98 -32.65
C SER A 376 -24.60 -12.06 -31.64
N VAL A 377 -23.52 -11.86 -30.88
CA VAL A 377 -23.26 -12.63 -29.66
C VAL A 377 -24.27 -12.26 -28.57
N GLY A 378 -24.50 -13.16 -27.61
CA GLY A 378 -25.27 -12.83 -26.40
C GLY A 378 -26.80 -12.89 -26.57
N LEU A 379 -27.29 -13.46 -27.68
CA LEU A 379 -28.71 -13.50 -28.01
C LEU A 379 -29.53 -14.37 -27.04
N SER A 380 -30.56 -13.79 -26.43
CA SER A 380 -31.49 -14.53 -25.56
C SER A 380 -32.62 -15.25 -26.30
N LYS A 381 -32.82 -14.90 -27.59
CA LYS A 381 -33.76 -15.46 -28.56
C LYS A 381 -33.17 -15.26 -29.96
N PRO A 382 -33.53 -16.06 -30.98
CA PRO A 382 -33.18 -15.78 -32.38
C PRO A 382 -33.90 -14.53 -32.93
N ALA A 383 -34.91 -14.04 -32.21
CA ALA A 383 -35.56 -12.75 -32.42
C ALA A 383 -34.95 -11.70 -31.48
N GLY A 384 -33.93 -10.97 -31.92
CA GLY A 384 -33.27 -9.93 -31.11
C GLY A 384 -34.20 -8.76 -30.75
N THR A 385 -35.13 -8.40 -31.64
CA THR A 385 -36.13 -7.33 -31.45
C THR A 385 -37.40 -7.65 -32.23
N THR A 386 -38.52 -7.90 -31.52
CA THR A 386 -39.92 -7.99 -32.00
C THR A 386 -40.29 -8.96 -33.15
N ALA A 387 -39.37 -9.43 -33.99
CA ALA A 387 -39.57 -10.43 -35.04
C ALA A 387 -38.34 -11.36 -35.13
N PRO A 388 -38.50 -12.62 -35.58
CA PRO A 388 -37.37 -13.54 -35.77
C PRO A 388 -36.48 -13.08 -36.94
N ILE A 389 -35.16 -13.19 -36.76
CA ILE A 389 -34.19 -12.91 -37.82
C ILE A 389 -34.13 -14.14 -38.73
N VAL A 390 -34.93 -14.10 -39.80
CA VAL A 390 -35.13 -15.17 -40.77
C VAL A 390 -34.50 -14.82 -42.11
N CYS A 391 -34.13 -15.84 -42.89
CA CYS A 391 -33.70 -15.65 -44.28
C CYS A 391 -34.76 -14.83 -45.05
N PRO A 392 -34.39 -13.74 -45.74
CA PRO A 392 -35.34 -12.92 -46.49
C PRO A 392 -35.96 -13.68 -47.66
N GLU A 393 -37.05 -13.14 -48.22
CA GLU A 393 -37.64 -13.61 -49.48
C GLU A 393 -36.58 -13.70 -50.59
N GLY A 394 -36.75 -14.63 -51.52
CA GLY A 394 -35.71 -14.92 -52.53
C GLY A 394 -34.52 -15.71 -51.98
N SER A 395 -34.50 -16.08 -50.68
CA SER A 395 -33.46 -16.91 -50.08
C SER A 395 -34.03 -18.00 -49.17
N TRP A 396 -33.23 -19.02 -48.88
CA TRP A 396 -33.59 -20.16 -48.05
C TRP A 396 -32.35 -20.80 -47.42
N SER A 397 -32.52 -21.58 -46.35
CA SER A 397 -31.43 -22.44 -45.85
C SER A 397 -31.93 -23.63 -45.06
N ASN A 398 -31.45 -24.82 -45.45
CA ASN A 398 -31.67 -26.07 -44.73
C ASN A 398 -30.69 -26.29 -43.55
N SER A 399 -29.73 -25.38 -43.36
CA SER A 399 -28.65 -25.53 -42.37
C SER A 399 -28.98 -24.75 -41.11
N SER A 400 -28.71 -25.34 -39.94
CA SER A 400 -28.86 -24.67 -38.63
C SER A 400 -27.54 -24.02 -38.21
N GLY A 401 -27.60 -23.01 -37.34
CA GLY A 401 -26.43 -22.30 -36.83
C GLY A 401 -25.95 -21.13 -37.72
N LEU A 402 -26.80 -20.61 -38.61
CA LEU A 402 -26.45 -19.52 -39.51
C LEU A 402 -26.09 -18.26 -38.73
N SER A 403 -24.95 -17.64 -39.05
CA SER A 403 -24.47 -16.44 -38.37
C SER A 403 -25.01 -15.19 -39.03
N TRP A 404 -24.91 -15.10 -40.36
CA TRP A 404 -25.18 -13.89 -41.11
C TRP A 404 -26.26 -14.08 -42.18
N GLN A 405 -26.69 -12.98 -42.79
CA GLN A 405 -27.69 -13.00 -43.85
C GLN A 405 -27.12 -13.66 -45.13
N GLU A 406 -25.82 -13.51 -45.40
CA GLU A 406 -25.13 -14.19 -46.50
C GLU A 406 -25.04 -15.73 -46.34
N ASP A 407 -25.29 -16.29 -45.15
CA ASP A 407 -25.38 -17.74 -44.95
C ASP A 407 -26.73 -18.31 -45.47
N CYS A 408 -27.69 -17.45 -45.81
CA CYS A 408 -28.92 -17.82 -46.50
C CYS A 408 -28.63 -17.98 -48.01
N LYS A 409 -28.89 -19.17 -48.54
CA LYS A 409 -28.66 -19.49 -49.95
C LYS A 409 -29.71 -18.76 -50.81
N PRO A 410 -29.34 -18.11 -51.92
CA PRO A 410 -30.34 -17.57 -52.84
C PRO A 410 -31.23 -18.70 -53.37
N CYS A 411 -32.45 -18.36 -53.76
CA CYS A 411 -33.33 -19.32 -54.44
C CYS A 411 -32.66 -19.75 -55.73
N VAL A 412 -32.52 -21.07 -55.92
CA VAL A 412 -31.83 -21.65 -57.08
C VAL A 412 -32.64 -21.33 -58.33
N GLY A 413 -31.98 -20.97 -59.43
CA GLY A 413 -32.63 -20.70 -60.71
C GLY A 413 -33.65 -21.79 -61.09
N GLY A 414 -34.78 -21.37 -61.65
CA GLY A 414 -35.94 -22.23 -61.93
C GLY A 414 -36.86 -22.49 -60.73
N PHE A 415 -36.50 -22.05 -59.52
CA PHE A 415 -37.33 -22.12 -58.32
C PHE A 415 -37.59 -20.73 -57.73
N TYR A 416 -38.67 -20.61 -56.95
CA TYR A 416 -39.04 -19.36 -56.27
C TYR A 416 -39.17 -19.54 -54.75
N CYS A 417 -39.01 -18.43 -54.03
CA CYS A 417 -38.96 -18.34 -52.58
C CYS A 417 -39.86 -17.17 -52.10
N ASP A 418 -41.17 -17.43 -52.01
CA ASP A 418 -42.29 -16.48 -51.76
C ASP A 418 -42.54 -16.14 -50.28
N SER A 419 -41.62 -16.49 -49.40
CA SER A 419 -41.78 -16.31 -47.96
C SER A 419 -40.44 -16.23 -47.27
N VAL A 420 -40.39 -15.51 -46.15
CA VAL A 420 -39.24 -15.47 -45.27
C VAL A 420 -39.05 -16.78 -44.50
N GLY A 421 -37.81 -17.12 -44.15
CA GLY A 421 -37.47 -18.24 -43.28
C GLY A 421 -37.59 -19.63 -43.91
N LEU A 422 -37.57 -19.71 -45.24
CA LEU A 422 -37.68 -20.97 -45.96
C LEU A 422 -36.50 -21.91 -45.69
N THR A 423 -36.80 -23.19 -45.44
CA THR A 423 -35.80 -24.26 -45.27
C THR A 423 -35.52 -25.06 -46.55
N LYS A 424 -36.30 -24.79 -47.60
CA LYS A 424 -36.18 -25.29 -48.98
C LYS A 424 -36.94 -24.32 -49.91
N PRO A 425 -36.64 -24.27 -51.22
CA PRO A 425 -37.43 -23.49 -52.17
C PRO A 425 -38.91 -23.88 -52.15
N ARG A 426 -39.80 -22.93 -52.43
CA ARG A 426 -41.26 -23.14 -52.33
C ARG A 426 -41.79 -24.09 -53.39
N GLY A 427 -41.33 -23.89 -54.62
CA GLY A 427 -41.75 -24.62 -55.81
C GLY A 427 -40.95 -24.17 -57.04
N ARG A 428 -41.21 -24.81 -58.18
CA ARG A 428 -40.68 -24.37 -59.48
C ARG A 428 -41.46 -23.16 -60.01
N CYS A 429 -40.82 -22.38 -60.88
CA CYS A 429 -41.48 -21.26 -61.54
C CYS A 429 -42.50 -21.72 -62.59
N SER A 430 -43.55 -20.92 -62.76
CA SER A 430 -44.68 -21.22 -63.64
C SER A 430 -44.21 -21.35 -65.09
N ALA A 431 -44.81 -22.29 -65.83
CA ALA A 431 -44.59 -22.37 -67.27
C ALA A 431 -44.96 -21.04 -67.94
N GLY A 432 -44.16 -20.62 -68.92
CA GLY A 432 -44.23 -19.31 -69.57
C GLY A 432 -43.35 -18.25 -68.91
N TYR A 433 -42.71 -18.54 -67.78
CA TYR A 433 -41.77 -17.65 -67.11
C TYR A 433 -40.42 -18.35 -66.90
N TYR A 434 -39.35 -17.56 -66.82
CA TYR A 434 -38.02 -18.03 -66.41
C TYR A 434 -37.59 -17.35 -65.11
N CYS A 435 -36.85 -18.08 -64.27
CA CYS A 435 -36.38 -17.60 -62.97
C CYS A 435 -34.86 -17.74 -62.85
N LEU A 436 -34.21 -16.60 -62.66
CA LEU A 436 -32.81 -16.50 -62.29
C LEU A 436 -32.65 -16.68 -60.77
N GLU A 437 -31.42 -16.57 -60.25
CA GLU A 437 -31.20 -16.72 -58.81
C GLU A 437 -31.91 -15.61 -58.01
N GLY A 438 -32.53 -15.98 -56.90
CA GLY A 438 -33.19 -15.04 -55.99
C GLY A 438 -34.68 -14.76 -56.28
N ALA A 439 -35.33 -15.46 -57.20
CA ALA A 439 -36.74 -15.25 -57.52
C ALA A 439 -37.68 -15.38 -56.31
N VAL A 440 -38.48 -14.34 -56.05
CA VAL A 440 -39.47 -14.27 -54.96
C VAL A 440 -40.86 -14.79 -55.36
N THR A 441 -41.11 -14.94 -56.66
CA THR A 441 -42.43 -15.27 -57.23
C THR A 441 -42.27 -16.29 -58.36
N PRO A 442 -43.24 -17.19 -58.62
CA PRO A 442 -43.18 -18.12 -59.74
C PRO A 442 -43.37 -17.43 -61.11
N THR A 443 -43.78 -16.15 -61.12
CA THR A 443 -44.03 -15.35 -62.33
C THR A 443 -43.31 -14.00 -62.25
N PRO A 444 -41.96 -13.98 -62.25
CA PRO A 444 -41.20 -12.73 -62.17
C PRO A 444 -41.38 -11.88 -63.44
N THR A 445 -41.35 -10.56 -63.25
CA THR A 445 -41.51 -9.56 -64.33
C THR A 445 -40.50 -8.42 -64.22
N ASP A 446 -39.54 -8.51 -63.29
CA ASP A 446 -38.57 -7.48 -62.97
C ASP A 446 -37.34 -7.46 -63.92
N GLY A 447 -37.16 -8.49 -64.74
CA GLY A 447 -36.01 -8.66 -65.63
C GLY A 447 -34.69 -8.93 -64.90
N THR A 448 -34.71 -9.11 -63.57
CA THR A 448 -33.52 -9.22 -62.72
C THR A 448 -33.50 -10.53 -61.92
N THR A 449 -34.63 -10.91 -61.31
CA THR A 449 -34.84 -12.25 -60.75
C THR A 449 -35.55 -13.19 -61.72
N GLY A 450 -36.10 -12.64 -62.82
CA GLY A 450 -36.58 -13.42 -63.95
C GLY A 450 -37.51 -12.60 -64.84
N GLY A 451 -38.23 -13.26 -65.75
CA GLY A 451 -39.15 -12.57 -66.64
C GLY A 451 -40.20 -13.46 -67.30
N PRO A 452 -41.17 -12.85 -68.00
CA PRO A 452 -41.97 -13.56 -68.99
C PRO A 452 -41.06 -14.15 -70.07
N CYS A 453 -41.37 -15.33 -70.58
CA CYS A 453 -40.60 -15.94 -71.66
C CYS A 453 -40.63 -15.01 -72.89
N PRO A 454 -39.48 -14.60 -73.44
CA PRO A 454 -39.42 -13.72 -74.59
C PRO A 454 -39.85 -14.43 -75.87
N GLU A 455 -40.22 -13.65 -76.88
CA GLU A 455 -40.45 -14.14 -78.24
C GLU A 455 -39.22 -14.93 -78.76
N SER A 456 -39.45 -15.84 -79.71
CA SER A 456 -38.49 -16.84 -80.23
C SER A 456 -37.97 -17.89 -79.21
N HIS A 457 -38.43 -17.86 -77.96
CA HIS A 457 -38.08 -18.83 -76.91
C HIS A 457 -39.33 -19.49 -76.31
N TYR A 458 -39.13 -20.59 -75.59
CA TYR A 458 -40.13 -21.25 -74.76
C TYR A 458 -39.58 -21.58 -73.36
N CYS A 459 -40.47 -21.61 -72.38
CA CYS A 459 -40.15 -21.77 -70.97
C CYS A 459 -41.10 -22.79 -70.32
N PRO A 460 -40.76 -24.09 -70.26
CA PRO A 460 -41.48 -25.07 -69.44
C PRO A 460 -41.37 -24.76 -67.92
N GLU A 461 -42.15 -25.47 -67.09
CA GLU A 461 -42.12 -25.29 -65.63
C GLU A 461 -40.70 -25.46 -65.06
N GLY A 462 -40.24 -24.46 -64.30
CA GLY A 462 -38.90 -24.45 -63.69
C GLY A 462 -37.75 -24.05 -64.61
N THR A 463 -38.02 -23.32 -65.69
CA THR A 463 -36.99 -22.79 -66.60
C THR A 463 -36.09 -21.76 -65.89
N VAL A 464 -34.77 -21.92 -66.02
CA VAL A 464 -33.77 -20.98 -65.48
C VAL A 464 -33.53 -19.81 -66.44
N GLN A 465 -33.27 -20.13 -67.70
CA GLN A 465 -32.99 -19.21 -68.79
C GLN A 465 -33.85 -19.62 -69.99
N PRO A 466 -34.44 -18.69 -70.76
CA PRO A 466 -35.30 -19.02 -71.90
C PRO A 466 -34.64 -19.99 -72.87
N VAL A 467 -35.35 -21.03 -73.30
CA VAL A 467 -34.85 -22.02 -74.24
C VAL A 467 -35.24 -21.57 -75.65
N PRO A 468 -34.30 -21.38 -76.60
CA PRO A 468 -34.65 -20.98 -77.96
C PRO A 468 -35.47 -22.06 -78.66
N CYS A 469 -36.38 -21.65 -79.54
CA CYS A 469 -37.14 -22.60 -80.36
C CYS A 469 -36.22 -23.33 -81.34
N ASP A 470 -36.39 -24.65 -81.45
CA ASP A 470 -35.64 -25.47 -82.40
C ASP A 470 -35.97 -25.08 -83.85
N PRO A 471 -35.01 -25.18 -84.80
CA PRO A 471 -35.23 -24.81 -86.21
C PRO A 471 -36.47 -25.49 -86.81
N GLY A 472 -37.37 -24.68 -87.36
CA GLY A 472 -38.68 -25.13 -87.88
C GLY A 472 -39.84 -24.96 -86.89
N THR A 473 -39.57 -24.48 -85.67
CA THR A 473 -40.59 -24.03 -84.70
C THR A 473 -40.38 -22.55 -84.35
N TYR A 474 -41.43 -21.88 -83.90
CA TYR A 474 -41.41 -20.48 -83.53
C TYR A 474 -42.27 -20.19 -82.29
N SER A 475 -42.05 -19.02 -81.71
CA SER A 475 -42.80 -18.45 -80.60
C SER A 475 -42.99 -16.97 -80.91
N ALA A 476 -44.19 -16.57 -81.33
CA ALA A 476 -44.52 -15.18 -81.70
C ALA A 476 -45.25 -14.43 -80.58
N VAL A 477 -45.31 -15.00 -79.38
CA VAL A 477 -45.95 -14.42 -78.20
C VAL A 477 -45.02 -14.54 -77.01
N THR A 478 -45.08 -13.56 -76.11
CA THR A 478 -44.50 -13.73 -74.79
C THR A 478 -45.26 -14.81 -74.00
N LEU A 479 -44.60 -15.42 -73.01
CA LEU A 479 -45.14 -16.51 -72.17
C LEU A 479 -45.30 -17.89 -72.83
N ALA A 480 -44.65 -18.16 -73.97
CA ALA A 480 -44.72 -19.48 -74.59
C ALA A 480 -44.17 -20.60 -73.68
N THR A 481 -44.99 -21.64 -73.46
CA THR A 481 -44.63 -22.83 -72.67
C THR A 481 -44.02 -23.93 -73.54
N LYS A 482 -44.21 -23.83 -74.85
CA LYS A 482 -43.72 -24.71 -75.93
C LYS A 482 -43.70 -23.89 -77.23
N CYS A 483 -42.85 -24.25 -78.19
CA CYS A 483 -42.85 -23.64 -79.52
C CYS A 483 -43.90 -24.27 -80.44
N ASP A 484 -44.50 -23.44 -81.29
CA ASP A 484 -45.42 -23.85 -82.34
C ASP A 484 -44.66 -24.19 -83.62
N VAL A 485 -45.17 -25.12 -84.43
CA VAL A 485 -44.52 -25.51 -85.69
C VAL A 485 -44.75 -24.44 -86.75
N CYS A 486 -43.71 -24.03 -87.46
CA CYS A 486 -43.82 -23.06 -88.57
C CYS A 486 -44.70 -23.62 -89.70
N VAL A 487 -45.95 -23.15 -89.79
CA VAL A 487 -46.84 -23.50 -90.89
C VAL A 487 -46.50 -22.65 -92.12
N PRO A 488 -46.27 -23.23 -93.32
CA PRO A 488 -45.87 -22.46 -94.48
C PRO A 488 -46.98 -21.51 -95.00
N GLY A 489 -46.83 -20.22 -94.71
CA GLY A 489 -47.47 -19.14 -95.46
C GLY A 489 -48.42 -18.23 -94.67
N CYS A 490 -47.94 -17.02 -94.36
CA CYS A 490 -48.66 -15.77 -94.64
C CYS A 490 -47.77 -14.55 -94.33
N ALA A 491 -47.77 -13.56 -95.23
CA ALA A 491 -47.16 -12.25 -95.03
C ALA A 491 -48.19 -11.16 -95.32
N GLY A 492 -48.17 -10.05 -94.57
CA GLY A 492 -49.18 -8.98 -94.67
C GLY A 492 -48.58 -7.59 -94.57
N SER A 493 -48.69 -6.83 -95.68
CA SER A 493 -48.47 -5.37 -95.76
C SER A 493 -49.65 -4.61 -95.11
N VAL A 494 -49.65 -3.29 -94.85
CA VAL A 494 -49.87 -2.22 -95.84
C VAL A 494 -49.55 -0.81 -95.26
N THR A 495 -49.24 0.11 -96.17
CA THR A 495 -48.78 1.51 -96.10
C THR A 495 -49.75 2.60 -95.58
N ALA A 496 -49.21 3.71 -95.05
CA ALA A 496 -49.45 5.14 -95.44
C ALA A 496 -48.63 6.06 -94.48
N ALA A 497 -47.81 7.05 -94.83
CA ALA A 497 -47.79 8.11 -95.85
C ALA A 497 -48.42 9.46 -95.41
N ILE A 498 -47.74 10.55 -95.81
CA ILE A 498 -48.15 11.98 -95.85
C ILE A 498 -47.66 12.92 -94.73
N THR A 499 -47.35 14.14 -95.18
CA THR A 499 -46.64 15.29 -94.61
C THR A 499 -47.53 16.35 -93.95
N ALA A 500 -46.93 17.21 -93.12
CA ALA A 500 -47.14 18.68 -92.97
C ALA A 500 -47.29 19.20 -91.53
N LEU A 501 -46.67 20.36 -91.29
CA LEU A 501 -46.66 21.21 -90.08
C LEU A 501 -47.86 22.23 -90.14
N PRO A 502 -48.05 23.25 -89.27
CA PRO A 502 -47.32 23.67 -88.03
C PRO A 502 -48.23 24.12 -86.83
N GLU A 503 -47.57 24.68 -85.80
CA GLU A 503 -47.96 25.92 -85.07
C GLU A 503 -48.83 25.93 -83.78
N MET A 504 -48.58 26.97 -82.97
CA MET A 504 -49.28 27.46 -81.76
C MET A 504 -49.31 26.54 -80.52
N ALA A 505 -48.44 26.66 -79.51
CA ALA A 505 -48.05 27.79 -78.65
C ALA A 505 -49.00 28.11 -77.46
N GLN A 506 -48.43 28.04 -76.25
CA GLN A 506 -48.83 28.70 -74.99
C GLN A 506 -50.21 28.40 -74.37
N LEU A 507 -50.19 27.76 -73.19
CA LEU A 507 -50.60 28.45 -71.94
C LEU A 507 -50.12 27.69 -70.67
N SER A 508 -49.77 28.46 -69.62
CA SER A 508 -49.92 28.17 -68.16
C SER A 508 -49.89 26.70 -67.70
N LEU A 509 -48.96 26.20 -66.88
CA LEU A 509 -48.29 26.76 -65.69
C LEU A 509 -49.20 27.56 -64.74
N ASP A 510 -49.16 27.19 -63.46
CA ASP A 510 -49.78 27.82 -62.27
C ASP A 510 -51.20 27.39 -61.86
N HIS A 511 -51.35 27.25 -60.52
CA HIS A 511 -52.54 26.91 -59.73
C HIS A 511 -52.91 25.41 -59.76
N VAL A 512 -52.93 24.64 -58.66
CA VAL A 512 -52.79 24.89 -57.20
C VAL A 512 -52.12 23.64 -56.59
N ARG A 513 -51.00 23.69 -55.85
CA ARG A 513 -50.77 24.32 -54.53
C ARG A 513 -51.59 23.69 -53.39
N LYS A 514 -51.20 22.50 -52.91
CA LYS A 514 -50.62 22.33 -51.54
C LYS A 514 -50.20 20.88 -51.32
N ASP A 515 -49.36 20.72 -50.30
CA ASP A 515 -48.77 19.46 -49.81
C ASP A 515 -47.78 18.83 -50.83
N ILE A 516 -46.48 18.70 -50.56
CA ILE A 516 -45.81 18.55 -49.26
C ILE A 516 -44.68 19.60 -49.11
N THR A 517 -45.04 20.81 -48.66
CA THR A 517 -44.13 21.66 -47.86
C THR A 517 -44.38 21.37 -46.38
N ALA A 518 -43.99 20.17 -45.94
CA ALA A 518 -44.04 19.77 -44.53
C ALA A 518 -43.10 18.59 -44.29
N HIS A 519 -41.82 18.86 -43.95
CA HIS A 519 -41.04 18.09 -42.96
C HIS A 519 -39.58 18.54 -42.72
N MET A 520 -39.07 19.64 -43.29
CA MET A 520 -37.67 20.07 -43.10
C MET A 520 -37.45 21.50 -42.53
N GLU A 521 -38.49 22.18 -42.03
CA GLU A 521 -38.37 23.48 -41.31
C GLU A 521 -38.91 23.44 -39.87
N THR A 522 -38.42 22.55 -39.02
CA THR A 522 -38.76 22.53 -37.58
C THR A 522 -37.60 22.32 -36.57
N PRO A 523 -36.42 21.76 -36.89
CA PRO A 523 -35.34 21.65 -35.89
C PRO A 523 -34.61 22.96 -35.59
N LEU A 524 -34.35 23.78 -36.61
CA LEU A 524 -33.38 24.89 -36.51
C LEU A 524 -33.92 26.19 -35.88
N ARG A 525 -35.24 26.42 -35.87
CA ARG A 525 -35.85 27.55 -35.13
C ARG A 525 -35.98 27.30 -33.62
N SER A 526 -35.94 26.04 -33.18
CA SER A 526 -35.98 25.67 -31.75
C SER A 526 -34.69 26.06 -31.02
N LEU A 527 -33.54 25.87 -31.68
CA LEU A 527 -32.22 26.17 -31.11
C LEU A 527 -31.93 27.67 -31.04
N SER A 528 -32.36 28.49 -32.02
CA SER A 528 -32.16 29.94 -31.97
C SER A 528 -32.93 30.62 -30.83
N LEU A 529 -34.18 30.20 -30.60
CA LEU A 529 -35.02 30.72 -29.50
C LEU A 529 -34.49 30.31 -28.11
N ARG A 530 -33.94 29.10 -27.97
CA ARG A 530 -33.29 28.67 -26.71
C ARG A 530 -31.98 29.40 -26.44
N LEU A 531 -31.25 29.82 -27.47
CA LEU A 531 -30.01 30.58 -27.32
C LEU A 531 -30.28 32.01 -26.80
N GLN A 532 -31.30 32.69 -27.34
CA GLN A 532 -31.69 34.02 -26.87
C GLN A 532 -32.16 34.01 -25.40
N HIS A 533 -32.96 33.02 -24.99
CA HIS A 533 -33.46 32.94 -23.62
C HIS A 533 -32.38 32.62 -22.56
N LEU A 534 -31.26 32.02 -22.97
CA LEU A 534 -30.09 31.79 -22.10
C LEU A 534 -29.21 33.05 -21.97
N GLN A 535 -29.15 33.91 -22.99
CA GLN A 535 -28.35 35.14 -22.94
C GLN A 535 -28.96 36.23 -22.03
N GLU A 536 -30.29 36.32 -21.95
CA GLU A 536 -30.96 37.31 -21.08
C GLU A 536 -30.89 36.97 -19.58
N ASN A 537 -30.79 35.68 -19.22
CA ASN A 537 -30.74 35.25 -17.81
C ASN A 537 -29.32 35.16 -17.21
N ALA A 538 -28.26 35.27 -18.02
CA ALA A 538 -26.88 35.20 -17.54
C ALA A 538 -26.48 36.34 -16.56
N GLY A 539 -27.21 37.47 -16.59
CA GLY A 539 -26.93 38.65 -15.74
C GLY A 539 -27.48 38.60 -14.31
N ARG A 540 -28.01 37.46 -13.84
CA ARG A 540 -28.76 37.38 -12.57
C ARG A 540 -28.39 36.20 -11.65
N VAL A 541 -27.22 35.61 -11.87
CA VAL A 541 -26.74 34.39 -11.19
C VAL A 541 -25.69 34.76 -10.14
N SER A 542 -25.82 34.27 -8.91
CA SER A 542 -25.00 34.70 -7.76
C SER A 542 -24.09 33.61 -7.17
N SER A 543 -24.05 32.40 -7.77
CA SER A 543 -23.21 31.29 -7.31
C SER A 543 -22.20 30.82 -8.37
N VAL A 544 -21.01 30.40 -7.91
CA VAL A 544 -19.91 29.94 -8.78
C VAL A 544 -20.24 28.63 -9.51
N LEU A 545 -21.06 27.78 -8.90
CA LEU A 545 -21.42 26.46 -9.43
C LEU A 545 -22.32 26.56 -10.68
N GLU A 546 -23.23 27.55 -10.72
CA GLU A 546 -24.14 27.76 -11.84
C GLU A 546 -23.41 28.29 -13.09
N VAL A 547 -22.38 29.13 -12.90
CA VAL A 547 -21.53 29.65 -14.00
C VAL A 547 -20.78 28.52 -14.71
N GLN A 548 -20.26 27.54 -13.96
CA GLN A 548 -19.60 26.36 -14.55
C GLN A 548 -20.56 25.51 -15.40
N ILE A 549 -21.82 25.36 -14.97
CA ILE A 549 -22.83 24.58 -15.71
C ILE A 549 -23.17 25.24 -17.06
N VAL A 550 -23.32 26.57 -17.09
CA VAL A 550 -23.62 27.32 -18.32
C VAL A 550 -22.47 27.21 -19.34
N LEU A 551 -21.22 27.34 -18.89
CA LEU A 551 -20.02 27.19 -19.74
C LEU A 551 -19.90 25.77 -20.35
N ILE A 552 -20.24 24.73 -19.59
CA ILE A 552 -20.21 23.33 -20.07
C ILE A 552 -21.30 23.07 -21.12
N LEU A 553 -22.51 23.63 -20.95
CA LEU A 553 -23.57 23.52 -21.97
C LEU A 553 -23.21 24.24 -23.28
N LEU A 554 -22.66 25.46 -23.20
CA LEU A 554 -22.23 26.22 -24.38
C LEU A 554 -21.12 25.49 -25.15
N CYS A 555 -20.17 24.85 -24.46
CA CYS A 555 -19.14 24.02 -25.12
C CYS A 555 -19.72 22.81 -25.85
N LYS A 556 -20.74 22.12 -25.30
CA LYS A 556 -21.39 20.99 -25.98
C LYS A 556 -22.09 21.41 -27.28
N ILE A 557 -22.86 22.51 -27.23
CA ILE A 557 -23.58 23.02 -28.41
C ILE A 557 -22.61 23.46 -29.53
N ALA A 558 -21.48 24.07 -29.17
CA ALA A 558 -20.46 24.47 -30.14
C ALA A 558 -19.78 23.30 -30.87
N VAL A 559 -19.70 22.12 -30.23
CA VAL A 559 -19.12 20.89 -30.82
C VAL A 559 -20.10 20.24 -31.80
N GLU A 560 -21.40 20.16 -31.45
CA GLU A 560 -22.43 19.56 -32.32
C GLU A 560 -22.62 20.35 -33.63
N VAL A 561 -22.56 21.70 -33.57
CA VAL A 561 -22.65 22.57 -34.77
C VAL A 561 -21.45 22.40 -35.71
N ARG A 562 -20.27 21.96 -35.22
CA ARG A 562 -19.12 21.65 -36.09
C ARG A 562 -19.21 20.26 -36.72
N ALA A 563 -19.82 19.27 -36.06
CA ALA A 563 -19.95 17.91 -36.59
C ALA A 563 -20.85 17.85 -37.85
N GLN A 564 -21.92 18.64 -37.91
CA GLN A 564 -22.90 18.58 -39.00
C GLN A 564 -22.50 19.31 -40.29
N LYS A 565 -21.44 20.14 -40.30
CA LYS A 565 -20.92 20.78 -41.53
C LYS A 565 -19.96 19.91 -42.34
N VAL A 566 -19.37 18.87 -41.74
CA VAL A 566 -18.35 18.02 -42.40
C VAL A 566 -18.99 16.90 -43.24
N ILE A 567 -20.19 16.46 -42.89
CA ILE A 567 -20.89 15.34 -43.56
C ILE A 567 -21.46 15.77 -44.94
N THR A 568 -21.83 17.04 -45.11
CA THR A 568 -22.45 17.54 -46.35
C THR A 568 -21.46 17.68 -47.52
N VAL A 569 -20.16 17.82 -47.24
CA VAL A 569 -19.12 18.00 -48.29
C VAL A 569 -18.69 16.66 -48.91
N ARG A 570 -18.67 15.56 -48.15
CA ARG A 570 -18.28 14.24 -48.66
C ARG A 570 -19.28 13.60 -49.62
N ARG A 571 -20.56 14.02 -49.61
CA ARG A 571 -21.58 13.53 -50.57
C ARG A 571 -21.62 14.27 -51.91
N ALA A 572 -20.98 15.44 -52.01
CA ALA A 572 -20.94 16.22 -53.26
C ALA A 572 -19.82 15.78 -54.23
N LEU A 573 -18.80 15.06 -53.75
CA LEU A 573 -17.62 14.66 -54.51
C LEU A 573 -17.64 13.23 -55.06
N GLN A 574 -18.74 12.48 -54.88
CA GLN A 574 -18.92 11.12 -55.43
C GLN A 574 -19.79 11.07 -56.69
N PHE A 575 -20.22 12.20 -57.25
CA PHE A 575 -21.12 12.27 -58.42
C PHE A 575 -20.43 12.62 -59.76
N LEU A 576 -19.09 12.64 -59.81
CA LEU A 576 -18.32 12.97 -61.03
C LEU A 576 -17.10 12.04 -61.23
N SER A 577 -17.31 10.79 -61.66
CA SER A 577 -16.50 10.11 -62.71
C SER A 577 -16.75 8.59 -62.87
N THR A 578 -17.71 8.22 -63.72
CA THR A 578 -17.80 6.95 -64.50
C THR A 578 -18.79 7.25 -65.63
N ALA A 579 -18.61 6.95 -66.93
CA ALA A 579 -17.87 5.90 -67.65
C ALA A 579 -17.64 6.35 -69.14
N PRO A 580 -17.32 5.49 -70.15
CA PRO A 580 -16.38 4.35 -70.23
C PRO A 580 -15.42 4.37 -71.48
N GLY A 581 -14.29 3.62 -71.43
CA GLY A 581 -13.48 3.10 -72.57
C GLY A 581 -12.71 4.12 -73.44
N GLU A 582 -11.60 3.83 -74.14
CA GLU A 582 -10.60 2.73 -74.25
C GLU A 582 -9.43 3.32 -75.12
N PRO A 583 -8.29 2.65 -75.43
CA PRO A 583 -7.61 1.49 -74.82
C PRO A 583 -6.10 1.72 -74.52
N SER A 584 -5.42 0.68 -73.99
CA SER A 584 -3.98 0.37 -74.16
C SER A 584 -2.89 1.41 -73.82
N VAL A 585 -2.16 1.18 -72.71
CA VAL A 585 -0.68 0.95 -72.67
C VAL A 585 -0.24 0.67 -71.22
N GLN A 586 0.64 -0.30 -71.02
CA GLN A 586 1.11 -0.75 -69.70
C GLN A 586 1.95 0.31 -68.96
N LYS A 587 1.58 0.63 -67.72
CA LYS A 587 2.52 1.01 -66.65
C LYS A 587 2.14 0.32 -65.34
N THR A 588 3.02 -0.55 -64.87
CA THR A 588 2.87 -1.31 -63.61
C THR A 588 2.77 -0.39 -62.39
N ALA A 589 1.63 -0.39 -61.71
CA ALA A 589 1.47 0.27 -60.42
C ALA A 589 2.15 -0.57 -59.31
N LYS A 590 2.89 0.11 -58.44
CA LYS A 590 3.68 -0.50 -57.35
C LYS A 590 2.77 -0.84 -56.16
N PRO A 591 2.82 -2.05 -55.57
CA PRO A 591 1.95 -2.41 -54.46
C PRO A 591 2.30 -1.62 -53.18
N ALA A 592 1.29 -1.27 -52.39
CA ALA A 592 1.48 -0.69 -51.07
C ALA A 592 2.02 -1.75 -50.10
N VAL A 593 3.04 -1.37 -49.31
CA VAL A 593 3.71 -2.29 -48.37
C VAL A 593 3.01 -2.24 -47.02
N THR A 594 2.41 -3.35 -46.60
CA THR A 594 1.93 -3.52 -45.22
C THR A 594 3.10 -3.87 -44.28
N PRO A 595 3.23 -3.22 -43.11
CA PRO A 595 4.30 -3.51 -42.17
C PRO A 595 4.12 -4.87 -41.49
N VAL A 596 5.23 -5.58 -41.24
CA VAL A 596 5.23 -6.91 -40.60
C VAL A 596 4.61 -6.82 -39.20
N PRO A 597 3.59 -7.63 -38.87
CA PRO A 597 2.97 -7.61 -37.54
C PRO A 597 3.95 -8.08 -36.46
N ARG A 598 3.83 -7.49 -35.27
CA ARG A 598 4.68 -7.80 -34.10
C ARG A 598 4.64 -9.30 -33.79
N GLY A 599 5.72 -9.84 -33.23
CA GLY A 599 5.88 -11.28 -32.94
C GLY A 599 6.23 -12.14 -34.16
N SER A 600 6.29 -11.58 -35.35
CA SER A 600 6.62 -12.28 -36.59
C SER A 600 7.71 -11.56 -37.38
N PHE A 601 8.34 -12.25 -38.31
CA PHE A 601 9.43 -11.71 -39.12
C PHE A 601 9.26 -12.04 -40.62
N CYS A 602 9.93 -11.27 -41.48
CA CYS A 602 10.02 -11.52 -42.91
C CYS A 602 11.48 -11.63 -43.38
N ALA A 603 11.94 -12.85 -43.66
CA ALA A 603 13.30 -13.11 -44.16
C ALA A 603 13.56 -12.59 -45.59
N SER A 604 12.53 -12.13 -46.29
CA SER A 604 12.62 -11.68 -47.68
C SER A 604 11.57 -10.59 -47.95
N PRO A 605 11.93 -9.47 -48.61
CA PRO A 605 10.97 -8.44 -48.98
C PRO A 605 9.99 -8.94 -50.05
N GLY A 606 8.77 -8.40 -50.06
CA GLY A 606 7.77 -8.68 -51.11
C GLY A 606 6.90 -9.93 -50.92
N ARG A 607 6.99 -10.64 -49.79
CA ARG A 607 6.08 -11.74 -49.44
C ARG A 607 4.74 -11.22 -48.92
N ALA A 608 3.64 -11.83 -49.36
CA ALA A 608 2.27 -11.53 -48.91
C ALA A 608 1.92 -12.11 -47.53
N VAL A 609 2.78 -12.97 -46.96
CA VAL A 609 2.60 -13.63 -45.66
C VAL A 609 3.93 -13.59 -44.91
N THR A 610 3.87 -13.53 -43.58
CA THR A 610 5.04 -13.53 -42.70
C THR A 610 5.86 -14.81 -42.87
N SER A 611 7.19 -14.73 -42.70
CA SER A 611 8.07 -15.90 -42.88
C SER A 611 8.08 -16.83 -41.66
N GLY A 612 7.59 -16.37 -40.51
CA GLY A 612 7.40 -17.17 -39.31
C GLY A 612 7.22 -16.30 -38.06
N LEU A 613 7.06 -16.95 -36.92
CA LEU A 613 7.08 -16.32 -35.60
C LEU A 613 8.52 -16.09 -35.10
N CYS A 614 8.71 -15.08 -34.24
CA CYS A 614 9.96 -14.84 -33.53
C CYS A 614 10.40 -16.10 -32.76
N SER A 615 11.68 -16.44 -32.77
CA SER A 615 12.20 -17.60 -32.03
C SER A 615 12.06 -17.39 -30.52
N ALA A 616 11.85 -18.49 -29.79
CA ALA A 616 11.85 -18.43 -28.34
C ALA A 616 13.22 -17.95 -27.81
N GLY A 617 13.21 -17.14 -26.76
CA GLY A 617 14.37 -16.37 -26.30
C GLY A 617 14.52 -14.99 -26.95
N TYR A 618 13.61 -14.58 -27.84
CA TYR A 618 13.62 -13.29 -28.52
C TYR A 618 12.20 -12.68 -28.59
N TYR A 619 12.11 -11.37 -28.76
CA TYR A 619 10.86 -10.69 -29.07
C TYR A 619 10.99 -9.86 -30.35
N CYS A 620 9.93 -9.82 -31.15
CA CYS A 620 9.91 -9.12 -32.44
C CYS A 620 8.91 -7.96 -32.39
N LEU A 621 9.40 -6.75 -32.66
CA LEU A 621 8.58 -5.57 -32.91
C LEU A 621 8.17 -5.50 -34.38
N SER A 622 7.49 -4.43 -34.79
CA SER A 622 6.99 -4.28 -36.16
C SER A 622 8.15 -4.07 -37.14
N GLY A 623 8.20 -4.89 -38.19
CA GLY A 623 9.24 -4.81 -39.22
C GLY A 623 10.48 -5.68 -38.98
N ALA A 624 10.41 -6.74 -38.16
CA ALA A 624 11.52 -7.68 -37.99
C ALA A 624 11.85 -8.46 -39.28
N TRP A 625 13.14 -8.55 -39.61
CA TRP A 625 13.65 -9.29 -40.80
C TRP A 625 14.25 -10.66 -40.45
N SER A 626 14.48 -10.91 -39.16
CA SER A 626 15.10 -12.13 -38.61
C SER A 626 14.19 -12.74 -37.53
N PRO A 627 14.15 -14.08 -37.37
CA PRO A 627 13.50 -14.71 -36.22
C PRO A 627 14.26 -14.48 -34.90
N THR A 628 15.49 -13.98 -34.97
CA THR A 628 16.39 -13.73 -33.84
C THR A 628 17.00 -12.32 -33.96
N PRO A 629 16.18 -11.25 -33.83
CA PRO A 629 16.68 -9.88 -33.90
C PRO A 629 17.60 -9.58 -32.70
N ASP A 630 18.71 -8.90 -32.96
CA ASP A 630 19.71 -8.44 -31.97
C ASP A 630 20.21 -7.06 -32.45
N ASP A 631 19.25 -6.16 -32.71
CA ASP A 631 19.48 -4.82 -33.29
C ASP A 631 19.31 -3.68 -32.27
N GLY A 632 19.40 -4.02 -30.98
CA GLY A 632 19.21 -3.08 -29.87
C GLY A 632 17.74 -2.69 -29.64
N GLY A 633 16.78 -3.48 -30.14
CA GLY A 633 15.36 -3.25 -29.95
C GLY A 633 14.71 -2.33 -30.99
N MET A 634 15.35 -2.10 -32.14
CA MET A 634 14.75 -1.34 -33.26
C MET A 634 13.68 -2.15 -33.99
N THR A 635 13.95 -3.42 -34.30
CA THR A 635 12.96 -4.38 -34.81
C THR A 635 12.74 -5.57 -33.88
N GLY A 636 13.55 -5.71 -32.84
CA GLY A 636 13.39 -6.69 -31.76
C GLY A 636 14.70 -6.91 -31.02
N ASP A 637 14.69 -7.73 -29.97
CA ASP A 637 15.93 -8.08 -29.28
C ASP A 637 15.86 -9.47 -28.62
N ARG A 638 17.02 -9.98 -28.21
CA ARG A 638 17.15 -11.12 -27.30
C ARG A 638 16.50 -10.79 -25.95
N CYS A 639 15.82 -11.77 -25.36
CA CYS A 639 15.05 -11.55 -24.13
C CYS A 639 15.96 -11.03 -22.99
N PRO A 640 15.64 -9.88 -22.36
CA PRO A 640 16.47 -9.28 -21.31
C PRO A 640 16.41 -10.06 -20.00
N LYS A 641 17.34 -9.74 -19.09
CA LYS A 641 17.38 -10.31 -17.74
C LYS A 641 16.07 -10.04 -16.99
N GLY A 642 15.69 -10.97 -16.12
CA GLY A 642 14.45 -10.94 -15.36
C GLY A 642 13.18 -11.19 -16.17
N HIS A 643 13.29 -11.49 -17.46
CA HIS A 643 12.15 -11.73 -18.35
C HIS A 643 12.34 -13.04 -19.11
N TYR A 644 11.26 -13.59 -19.68
CA TYR A 644 11.25 -14.73 -20.60
C TYR A 644 10.39 -14.43 -21.83
N CYS A 645 10.72 -15.06 -22.96
CA CYS A 645 10.14 -14.76 -24.27
C CYS A 645 9.80 -16.08 -25.00
N PRO A 646 8.57 -16.62 -24.87
CA PRO A 646 8.14 -17.75 -25.68
C PRO A 646 8.10 -17.41 -27.18
N GLN A 647 7.98 -18.43 -28.02
CA GLN A 647 7.93 -18.25 -29.48
C GLN A 647 6.79 -17.30 -29.88
N GLY A 648 7.08 -16.32 -30.73
CA GLY A 648 6.13 -15.29 -31.16
C GLY A 648 5.96 -14.10 -30.19
N SER A 649 6.80 -13.96 -29.16
CA SER A 649 6.73 -12.84 -28.21
C SER A 649 6.74 -11.45 -28.88
N LEU A 650 5.74 -10.63 -28.53
CA LEU A 650 5.62 -9.23 -28.96
C LEU A 650 6.49 -8.27 -28.12
N ALA A 651 6.77 -8.69 -26.88
CA ALA A 651 7.59 -8.00 -25.88
C ALA A 651 8.07 -9.04 -24.83
N PRO A 652 9.09 -8.72 -24.00
CA PRO A 652 9.51 -9.56 -22.89
C PRO A 652 8.44 -9.74 -21.80
N LEU A 653 8.20 -10.97 -21.33
CA LEU A 653 7.31 -11.25 -20.20
C LEU A 653 8.13 -11.28 -18.90
N PRO A 654 7.81 -10.49 -17.86
CA PRO A 654 8.60 -10.47 -16.63
C PRO A 654 8.45 -11.78 -15.83
N CYS A 655 9.54 -12.26 -15.23
CA CYS A 655 9.50 -13.32 -14.23
C CYS A 655 8.56 -12.89 -13.07
N PRO A 656 7.66 -13.79 -12.60
CA PRO A 656 6.71 -13.46 -11.54
C PRO A 656 7.40 -13.39 -10.15
N ILE A 657 6.67 -12.83 -9.18
CA ILE A 657 7.12 -12.63 -7.80
C ILE A 657 7.60 -13.98 -7.22
N GLY A 658 8.72 -13.95 -6.50
CA GLY A 658 9.41 -15.15 -5.98
C GLY A 658 10.42 -15.77 -6.95
N LEU A 659 10.46 -15.35 -8.22
CA LEU A 659 11.50 -15.79 -9.18
C LEU A 659 12.26 -14.59 -9.79
N TYR A 660 13.49 -14.84 -10.20
CA TYR A 660 14.39 -13.89 -10.86
C TYR A 660 15.13 -14.57 -12.02
N SER A 661 15.76 -13.82 -12.92
CA SER A 661 16.72 -14.43 -13.86
C SER A 661 17.85 -13.49 -14.23
N ASN A 662 19.09 -13.90 -13.97
CA ASN A 662 20.28 -13.15 -14.34
C ASN A 662 20.78 -13.45 -15.78
N LYS A 663 20.07 -14.33 -16.50
CA LYS A 663 20.37 -14.74 -17.89
C LYS A 663 19.54 -13.95 -18.90
N THR A 664 20.05 -13.87 -20.13
CA THR A 664 19.32 -13.36 -21.30
C THR A 664 18.93 -14.54 -22.21
N ARG A 665 18.03 -14.31 -23.18
CA ARG A 665 17.45 -15.34 -24.07
C ARG A 665 16.63 -16.43 -23.37
N ASN A 666 16.11 -16.15 -22.17
CA ASN A 666 15.13 -17.00 -21.52
C ASN A 666 13.90 -17.18 -22.43
N SER A 667 13.50 -18.42 -22.63
CA SER A 667 12.46 -18.86 -23.58
C SER A 667 11.18 -19.28 -22.89
N HIS A 668 11.27 -19.80 -21.67
CA HIS A 668 10.15 -20.31 -20.89
C HIS A 668 10.18 -19.79 -19.45
N LEU A 669 9.03 -19.87 -18.77
CA LEU A 669 8.91 -19.48 -17.36
C LEU A 669 9.84 -20.30 -16.44
N SER A 670 10.21 -21.52 -16.84
CA SER A 670 11.21 -22.37 -16.16
C SER A 670 12.63 -21.78 -16.14
N ASP A 671 12.93 -20.81 -17.00
CA ASP A 671 14.23 -20.12 -17.05
C ASP A 671 14.33 -18.99 -16.00
N CYS A 672 13.21 -18.70 -15.32
CA CYS A 672 13.19 -17.92 -14.08
C CYS A 672 13.54 -18.85 -12.91
N LEU A 673 14.59 -18.49 -12.16
CA LEU A 673 15.08 -19.24 -11.00
C LEU A 673 14.32 -18.80 -9.74
N PRO A 674 14.02 -19.72 -8.79
CA PRO A 674 13.48 -19.34 -7.49
C PRO A 674 14.47 -18.45 -6.73
N CYS A 675 13.96 -17.50 -5.95
CA CYS A 675 14.80 -16.59 -5.16
C CYS A 675 15.72 -17.38 -4.19
N PRO A 676 17.02 -17.04 -4.07
CA PRO A 676 17.92 -17.79 -3.19
C PRO A 676 17.57 -17.64 -1.70
N PRO A 677 17.90 -18.63 -0.84
CA PRO A 677 17.73 -18.49 0.60
C PRO A 677 18.40 -17.23 1.15
N GLY A 678 17.67 -16.47 1.97
CA GLY A 678 18.16 -15.20 2.54
C GLY A 678 17.91 -13.95 1.69
N PHE A 679 17.30 -14.05 0.51
CA PHE A 679 16.94 -12.89 -0.33
C PHE A 679 15.45 -12.86 -0.68
N LEU A 680 14.93 -11.67 -1.03
CA LEU A 680 13.51 -11.46 -1.32
C LEU A 680 13.28 -10.96 -2.75
N CYS A 681 12.45 -11.68 -3.52
CA CYS A 681 12.09 -11.33 -4.89
C CYS A 681 10.67 -10.73 -4.93
N VAL A 682 10.48 -9.54 -4.33
CA VAL A 682 9.16 -8.92 -4.09
C VAL A 682 8.51 -8.25 -5.32
N THR A 683 9.28 -7.99 -6.38
CA THR A 683 8.79 -7.39 -7.62
C THR A 683 8.92 -8.37 -8.79
N ARG A 684 8.09 -8.17 -9.83
CA ARG A 684 8.23 -8.90 -11.10
C ARG A 684 9.40 -8.33 -11.91
N GLY A 685 10.00 -9.15 -12.78
CA GLY A 685 11.01 -8.68 -13.74
C GLY A 685 12.45 -8.61 -13.19
N LEU A 686 12.73 -9.23 -12.04
CA LEU A 686 14.02 -9.08 -11.35
C LEU A 686 15.18 -9.78 -12.08
N SER A 687 16.23 -9.02 -12.37
CA SER A 687 17.49 -9.52 -12.95
C SER A 687 18.47 -10.08 -11.90
N PHE A 688 18.33 -9.65 -10.65
CA PHE A 688 19.05 -10.11 -9.46
C PHE A 688 18.09 -10.14 -8.27
N PRO A 689 18.31 -11.01 -7.27
CA PRO A 689 17.45 -11.07 -6.09
C PRO A 689 17.65 -9.82 -5.21
N SER A 690 16.56 -9.27 -4.65
CA SER A 690 16.61 -8.03 -3.87
C SER A 690 16.90 -8.30 -2.39
N ILE A 691 17.44 -7.27 -1.70
CA ILE A 691 17.72 -7.13 -0.25
C ILE A 691 18.00 -8.44 0.51
N SER A 692 19.27 -8.61 0.91
CA SER A 692 19.68 -9.69 1.80
C SER A 692 19.04 -9.51 3.18
N VAL A 693 18.28 -10.52 3.63
CA VAL A 693 17.77 -10.63 4.98
C VAL A 693 18.85 -11.27 5.84
N HIS A 694 19.67 -10.44 6.50
CA HIS A 694 20.60 -10.92 7.52
C HIS A 694 19.83 -11.40 8.76
N LEU A 695 19.38 -12.65 8.71
CA LEU A 695 19.19 -13.47 9.90
C LEU A 695 20.57 -13.76 10.49
N VAL A 696 20.82 -13.33 11.72
CA VAL A 696 22.05 -13.64 12.47
C VAL A 696 21.92 -15.04 13.07
N PRO A 697 22.80 -16.01 12.76
CA PRO A 697 22.99 -17.21 13.54
C PRO A 697 24.10 -17.02 14.58
N THR A 698 24.01 -17.75 15.68
CA THR A 698 24.95 -17.68 16.80
C THR A 698 26.18 -18.59 16.64
N ALA A 699 27.27 -18.16 17.28
CA ALA A 699 28.36 -18.96 17.89
C ALA A 699 29.69 -19.23 17.14
N GLN A 700 30.77 -18.93 17.89
CA GLN A 700 32.13 -19.53 17.94
C GLN A 700 33.26 -19.12 16.96
N ALA A 701 34.15 -18.26 17.50
CA ALA A 701 35.64 -18.32 17.57
C ALA A 701 36.48 -18.68 16.30
N GLU A 702 37.57 -17.99 15.93
CA GLU A 702 38.71 -17.47 16.73
C GLU A 702 39.51 -16.30 16.08
N LYS A 703 40.07 -15.44 16.94
CA LYS A 703 41.42 -14.79 16.95
C LYS A 703 42.04 -14.01 15.76
N THR A 704 42.71 -12.92 16.16
CA THR A 704 43.79 -12.11 15.50
C THR A 704 43.40 -11.18 14.33
N ALA A 705 44.04 -10.02 14.12
CA ALA A 705 44.77 -9.08 15.01
C ALA A 705 45.08 -7.75 14.24
N ALA A 706 45.42 -6.70 15.01
CA ALA A 706 46.24 -5.52 14.62
C ALA A 706 45.63 -4.28 13.90
N SER A 707 45.91 -3.13 14.53
CA SER A 707 46.21 -1.77 14.00
C SER A 707 45.12 -0.89 13.33
N GLN A 708 44.65 0.04 14.16
CA GLN A 708 44.13 1.40 13.91
C GLN A 708 45.16 2.32 13.17
N PRO A 709 44.83 3.54 12.66
CA PRO A 709 44.26 4.63 13.48
C PRO A 709 43.30 5.69 12.87
N GLN A 710 42.58 6.33 13.82
CA GLN A 710 42.13 7.74 13.89
C GLN A 710 40.83 8.25 13.20
N TYR A 711 40.18 9.14 13.97
CA TYR A 711 38.79 9.67 13.96
C TYR A 711 38.62 10.96 13.10
N PRO A 712 37.44 11.65 12.98
CA PRO A 712 36.15 11.50 13.71
C PRO A 712 34.81 11.63 12.91
N ALA A 713 33.72 11.30 13.62
CA ALA A 713 32.38 11.95 13.69
C ALA A 713 31.37 12.03 12.50
N HIS A 714 30.16 11.54 12.81
CA HIS A 714 28.80 12.10 12.61
C HIS A 714 28.31 12.72 11.27
N LEU A 715 27.22 12.11 10.79
CA LEU A 715 25.93 12.69 10.36
C LEU A 715 25.85 13.94 9.43
N GLU A 716 25.22 13.66 8.28
CA GLU A 716 24.06 14.36 7.71
C GLU A 716 24.16 15.58 6.76
N ILE A 717 23.46 15.36 5.63
CA ILE A 717 22.65 16.28 4.81
C ILE A 717 23.37 17.17 3.77
N CYS A 718 22.89 17.00 2.54
CA CYS A 718 23.41 17.58 1.31
C CYS A 718 22.97 19.05 1.10
N ALA A 719 23.87 19.87 0.54
CA ALA A 719 23.50 21.09 -0.18
C ALA A 719 24.57 21.48 -1.22
N HIS A 720 24.11 22.11 -2.32
CA HIS A 720 24.86 23.04 -3.19
C HIS A 720 26.02 22.49 -4.08
N LEU A 721 26.41 23.10 -5.21
CA LEU A 721 25.79 24.15 -6.06
C LEU A 721 26.37 24.09 -7.51
N ASP A 722 25.72 24.84 -8.41
CA ASP A 722 26.04 25.13 -9.81
C ASP A 722 27.43 25.76 -10.14
N LEU A 723 27.62 26.05 -11.45
CA LEU A 723 28.52 27.04 -12.11
C LEU A 723 29.96 26.53 -12.48
N ILE A 724 30.65 26.89 -13.59
CA ILE A 724 30.34 27.73 -14.79
C ILE A 724 31.37 27.55 -15.97
N TYR A 725 30.93 27.74 -17.23
CA TYR A 725 31.61 28.19 -18.49
C TYR A 725 32.93 27.55 -19.05
N SER A 726 32.96 27.28 -20.37
CA SER A 726 33.54 28.19 -21.42
C SER A 726 33.42 27.67 -22.88
N TYR A 727 33.30 28.60 -23.86
CA TYR A 727 33.29 28.44 -25.34
C TYR A 727 34.74 28.29 -25.92
N PRO A 728 35.05 28.04 -27.24
CA PRO A 728 34.32 28.51 -28.46
C PRO A 728 34.38 27.64 -29.76
N ALA A 729 33.96 28.27 -30.89
CA ALA A 729 34.16 27.92 -32.32
C ALA A 729 33.24 26.84 -32.96
N CYS A 730 32.88 26.86 -34.25
CA CYS A 730 32.58 27.89 -35.28
C CYS A 730 32.36 27.16 -36.64
N GLN A 731 31.52 27.72 -37.53
CA GLN A 731 31.31 27.34 -38.96
C GLN A 731 30.54 26.02 -39.24
N GLY A 732 29.64 25.91 -40.23
CA GLY A 732 29.14 26.88 -41.25
C GLY A 732 27.61 26.73 -41.49
N LEU A 733 26.86 27.77 -41.92
CA LEU A 733 26.73 28.33 -43.29
C LEU A 733 25.97 27.38 -44.26
N THR A 734 24.92 27.72 -45.04
CA THR A 734 24.09 28.93 -45.38
C THR A 734 22.77 28.39 -46.03
N ARG A 735 21.53 28.92 -45.93
CA ARG A 735 20.91 30.09 -46.65
C ARG A 735 21.27 30.15 -48.17
N ILE A 736 20.43 30.43 -49.19
CA ILE A 736 19.03 30.93 -49.43
C ILE A 736 18.54 30.40 -50.82
N TYR A 737 17.22 30.25 -51.08
CA TYR A 737 16.43 30.73 -52.27
C TYR A 737 15.00 30.13 -52.21
N LEU A 738 13.89 30.85 -51.92
CA LEU A 738 13.22 32.00 -52.57
C LEU A 738 12.48 31.69 -53.88
N GLU A 739 11.14 31.77 -53.84
CA GLU A 739 10.27 32.73 -54.58
C GLU A 739 8.97 32.96 -53.75
N ARG A 740 8.73 34.18 -53.24
CA ARG A 740 7.74 35.20 -53.69
C ARG A 740 6.26 34.76 -53.58
N GLN A 741 5.43 35.33 -52.68
CA GLN A 741 4.83 36.69 -52.65
C GLN A 741 4.02 37.03 -53.92
N SER A 742 2.83 37.65 -53.88
CA SER A 742 2.20 38.63 -52.94
C SER A 742 0.65 38.43 -52.92
N VAL A 743 -0.25 39.09 -52.16
CA VAL A 743 -0.48 40.50 -51.72
C VAL A 743 -1.34 40.44 -50.41
N LEU A 744 -0.98 40.99 -49.24
CA LEU A 744 -0.94 42.39 -48.73
C LEU A 744 -2.28 43.06 -48.31
N ARG A 745 -2.35 43.48 -47.03
CA ARG A 745 -3.31 44.41 -46.36
C ARG A 745 -4.73 43.83 -46.13
N VAL A 746 -5.44 44.12 -45.03
CA VAL A 746 -5.53 45.37 -44.23
C VAL A 746 -5.26 45.15 -42.73
N GLN A 747 -4.74 46.20 -42.09
CA GLN A 747 -4.35 46.29 -40.68
C GLN A 747 -5.42 47.05 -39.87
N GLN A 748 -5.31 46.97 -38.53
CA GLN A 748 -5.90 47.87 -37.49
C GLN A 748 -7.36 47.56 -37.11
N ASP A 749 -7.77 47.49 -35.83
CA ASP A 749 -7.23 47.94 -34.52
C ASP A 749 -7.79 47.01 -33.39
N PHE A 750 -7.54 47.11 -32.07
CA PHE A 750 -6.86 48.10 -31.21
C PHE A 750 -6.24 47.37 -29.99
N THR A 751 -5.02 47.70 -29.58
CA THR A 751 -4.44 47.27 -28.29
C THR A 751 -4.57 48.36 -27.22
N ALA A 752 -5.19 48.06 -26.07
CA ALA A 752 -5.03 48.83 -24.83
C ALA A 752 -5.50 48.01 -23.60
N LEU A 753 -5.04 48.42 -22.40
CA LEU A 753 -5.48 47.93 -21.08
C LEU A 753 -5.01 46.54 -20.63
N ALA A 754 -3.77 46.18 -20.93
CA ALA A 754 -3.00 45.23 -20.12
C ALA A 754 -1.90 45.99 -19.33
N GLN A 755 -2.23 46.59 -18.18
CA GLN A 755 -1.23 47.08 -17.21
C GLN A 755 -1.78 47.54 -15.83
N TRP A 756 -2.66 46.79 -15.17
CA TRP A 756 -2.90 46.97 -13.72
C TRP A 756 -2.81 45.64 -12.95
N ILE A 757 -1.77 45.57 -12.12
CA ILE A 757 -1.70 44.86 -10.83
C ILE A 757 -1.68 43.31 -10.83
N PRO A 758 -0.46 42.73 -10.75
CA PRO A 758 -0.19 41.49 -10.03
C PRO A 758 0.09 41.75 -8.53
N THR A 759 -0.91 42.13 -7.74
CA THR A 759 -0.82 42.19 -6.25
C THR A 759 -2.12 41.74 -5.57
N LEU A 760 -2.57 40.51 -5.80
CA LEU A 760 -3.71 39.93 -5.07
C LEU A 760 -3.60 38.42 -4.84
N ALA A 761 -2.37 37.91 -4.71
CA ALA A 761 -2.05 36.50 -4.46
C ALA A 761 -1.32 36.28 -3.11
N VAL A 762 -1.54 37.14 -2.11
CA VAL A 762 -0.89 37.08 -0.78
C VAL A 762 -1.94 37.15 0.37
N HIS A 763 -3.24 37.06 0.09
CA HIS A 763 -4.31 37.24 1.09
C HIS A 763 -5.40 36.16 1.13
N LEU A 764 -5.21 35.01 0.48
CA LEU A 764 -6.09 33.84 0.57
C LEU A 764 -5.28 32.57 0.87
N GLY A 765 -4.57 32.57 2.00
CA GLY A 765 -3.71 31.47 2.43
C GLY A 765 -4.48 30.16 2.58
N LEU A 766 -4.36 29.27 1.60
CA LEU A 766 -4.84 27.89 1.65
C LEU A 766 -3.73 26.95 1.18
N ILE A 767 -3.37 26.02 2.06
CA ILE A 767 -2.28 25.07 1.89
C ILE A 767 -2.80 23.85 1.11
N LEU A 768 -2.11 23.50 0.02
CA LEU A 768 -2.29 22.25 -0.71
C LEU A 768 -1.20 21.26 -0.30
N PRO A 769 -1.53 20.11 0.33
CA PRO A 769 -0.61 18.98 0.45
C PRO A 769 -0.66 18.09 -0.81
N CYS A 770 0.48 17.52 -1.20
CA CYS A 770 0.63 16.72 -2.40
C CYS A 770 0.29 15.22 -2.22
N HIS A 771 -0.62 14.70 -3.05
CA HIS A 771 -0.56 13.40 -3.75
C HIS A 771 -1.76 13.38 -4.72
N VAL A 772 -1.68 12.94 -5.97
CA VAL A 772 -1.53 11.53 -6.41
C VAL A 772 -1.02 11.49 -7.88
N GLN A 773 -0.25 10.45 -8.22
CA GLN A 773 0.21 10.11 -9.59
C GLN A 773 -0.98 9.85 -10.54
N LYS A 774 -0.95 10.23 -11.82
CA LYS A 774 -0.22 9.60 -12.94
C LYS A 774 -0.55 8.10 -13.14
N ASP A 775 -0.69 7.76 -14.42
CA ASP A 775 -1.12 6.47 -15.02
C ASP A 775 -2.63 6.17 -14.84
N THR A 776 -3.43 5.86 -15.87
CA THR A 776 -3.11 5.67 -17.31
C THR A 776 -4.37 5.85 -18.17
N ILE A 777 -4.34 6.71 -19.20
CA ILE A 777 -5.18 6.58 -20.41
C ILE A 777 -4.31 6.86 -21.64
N VAL A 778 -3.88 5.79 -22.30
CA VAL A 778 -3.24 5.73 -23.62
C VAL A 778 -3.75 4.40 -24.22
N HIS A 779 -4.26 4.25 -25.43
CA HIS A 779 -4.34 5.08 -26.64
C HIS A 779 -5.78 5.07 -27.21
N GLN A 780 -6.16 6.09 -27.99
CA GLN A 780 -6.54 5.92 -29.42
C GLN A 780 -6.90 7.25 -30.09
N GLU A 781 -5.92 7.89 -30.72
CA GLU A 781 -6.10 8.57 -32.01
C GLU A 781 -4.84 8.38 -32.87
N HIS A 782 -4.98 8.62 -34.18
CA HIS A 782 -4.08 8.39 -35.31
C HIS A 782 -4.11 6.98 -35.95
N SER A 783 -5.03 6.80 -36.91
CA SER A 783 -4.71 7.19 -38.30
C SER A 783 -5.94 7.24 -39.21
N LEU A 784 -6.22 8.44 -39.72
CA LEU A 784 -6.74 8.63 -41.07
C LEU A 784 -5.53 8.89 -41.98
N VAL A 785 -5.03 7.81 -42.60
CA VAL A 785 -4.20 7.79 -43.81
C VAL A 785 -4.66 6.60 -44.62
#